data_AF-A0A1W1D3S4-F1
#
_entry.id   AF-A0A1W1D3S4-F1
#
_cell.length_a   1.000
_cell.length_b   1.000
_cell.length_c   1.000
_cell.angle_alpha   90.00
_cell.angle_beta   90.00
_cell.angle_gamma   90.00
#
_symmetry.space_group_name_H-M   'P 1'
#
loop_
_entity.id
_entity.type
_entity.pdbx_description
1 polymer ?
#
loop_
_entity_poly.entity_id
_entity_poly.type
_entity_poly.pdbx_seq_one_letter_code
_entity_poly.pdbx_strand_id
1 'polypeptide(L)'
;MVKKILLSSALCYCSLQAQTLMLRDAVNEIVHTNPEIQEKLHTFKANIESYKYAKTGFLPKVDVDLSLGSETTKSKTTHDESKTLFKTESSLKLVENLFSGYETTNDIKQQKEKYISASLSIIEKANEIALSVAQTYINILKAKQLLLLEQDTVETHKDILNQIQAKVDAGFSPVSDSLQVQTRYTLAQADLQTQKNELENELAKFHKLLGRFPHINDFQDPIDDFNVPSNLNQAIMFALKNNPAIKIANHNVLAQKYAYKKAEKTKWPTIDLVVQGHFSDNANGLEDSSTQLYAGISMQYNIYNGGADEIDTQRNISLIHEENTKRDQVRRDVIESVILAYKTYNILHKKDKILKQHLDFAKKTNTAYHEEFKIGNRTLLDVLNMEVELNDARKKSVTNKYDMLVAKLRLEKALGTLANILNVSVDDITNLKYSDKNPKYKKDTLPLNLETDHDKILDMQDICDKSQNILNVNKFGCKNHSEDSGIEDLLKQAPLIQEKKKKSTTSITDDIMEELPDVSPSTPPKPKKTYPMQQDEKLFENNTQPPIQNKADDAPKLLHNKEYIYFEYGSSKLTNNSKRLVDMIIAKLKHDKNLKLKLTGYTDNLGPKRRNEIRSKSRADTVKRYLIAHGIDGRRISVFGMGESNPIASNATPEGRSLNRRVEFKFIDENGIQQDYISEKEKNYQPKTTQTKSYHQQKKTEDDESDIFLDAPPAQQTKPKVNPYKSKKYPIPQQKTSTEIDPEMIEVDF
;
A
#
# COMPACT_ATOMS: atom_id res chain seq x y z
N MET A 1 -7.08 57.48 -57.64
CA MET A 1 -7.49 56.05 -57.65
C MET A 1 -6.66 55.37 -56.57
N VAL A 2 -7.20 54.92 -55.43
CA VAL A 2 -8.19 53.84 -55.25
C VAL A 2 -7.62 52.46 -55.62
N LYS A 3 -7.14 51.75 -54.60
CA LYS A 3 -7.53 50.35 -54.33
C LYS A 3 -7.37 50.06 -52.84
N LYS A 4 -8.48 49.72 -52.17
CA LYS A 4 -8.48 49.21 -50.80
C LYS A 4 -8.10 47.73 -50.84
N ILE A 5 -7.33 47.26 -49.87
CA ILE A 5 -7.35 45.87 -49.41
C ILE A 5 -7.57 45.93 -47.90
N LEU A 6 -8.50 45.13 -47.37
CA LEU A 6 -8.83 45.17 -45.95
C LEU A 6 -7.80 44.37 -45.16
N LEU A 7 -7.20 44.99 -44.14
CA LEU A 7 -6.65 44.23 -43.01
C LEU A 7 -7.82 43.78 -42.13
N SER A 8 -8.39 42.61 -42.44
CA SER A 8 -9.36 41.96 -41.56
C SER A 8 -8.64 41.46 -40.32
N SER A 9 -8.89 42.10 -39.18
CA SER A 9 -8.32 41.74 -37.88
C SER A 9 -8.84 40.37 -37.42
N ALA A 10 -8.16 39.30 -37.80
CA ALA A 10 -8.34 37.99 -37.21
C ALA A 10 -7.82 38.02 -35.77
N LEU A 11 -8.68 38.43 -34.82
CA LEU A 11 -8.51 38.05 -33.42
C LEU A 11 -8.64 36.53 -33.35
N CYS A 12 -7.51 35.85 -33.52
CA CYS A 12 -7.39 34.48 -33.10
C CYS A 12 -7.47 34.47 -31.57
N TYR A 13 -8.70 34.38 -31.06
CA TYR A 13 -8.96 33.96 -29.70
C TYR A 13 -8.39 32.55 -29.59
N CYS A 14 -7.12 32.47 -29.20
CA CYS A 14 -6.48 31.25 -28.74
C CYS A 14 -7.16 30.91 -27.41
N SER A 15 -8.35 30.33 -27.50
CA SER A 15 -9.02 29.70 -26.37
C SER A 15 -8.01 28.76 -25.74
N LEU A 16 -7.61 29.02 -24.49
CA LEU A 16 -6.72 28.13 -23.78
C LEU A 16 -7.38 26.74 -23.82
N GLN A 17 -6.76 25.81 -24.54
CA GLN A 17 -7.15 24.42 -24.46
C GLN A 17 -6.83 24.00 -23.02
N ALA A 18 -7.87 23.92 -22.19
CA ALA A 18 -7.78 23.22 -20.92
C ALA A 18 -7.23 21.83 -21.26
N GLN A 19 -6.06 21.50 -20.71
CA GLN A 19 -5.40 20.23 -20.95
C GLN A 19 -6.15 19.16 -20.14
N THR A 20 -7.29 18.73 -20.68
CA THR A 20 -8.17 17.74 -20.07
C THR A 20 -7.42 16.43 -19.96
N LEU A 21 -7.04 16.09 -18.73
CA LEU A 21 -6.12 15.01 -18.42
C LEU A 21 -6.90 13.70 -18.37
N MET A 22 -6.95 12.95 -19.47
CA MET A 22 -7.61 11.65 -19.44
C MET A 22 -6.84 10.71 -18.51
N LEU A 23 -7.53 9.72 -17.94
CA LEU A 23 -6.93 8.74 -17.04
C LEU A 23 -5.67 8.06 -17.61
N ARG A 24 -5.62 7.79 -18.92
CA ARG A 24 -4.43 7.20 -19.57
C ARG A 24 -3.25 8.18 -19.59
N ASP A 25 -3.50 9.44 -19.93
CA ASP A 25 -2.49 10.49 -19.99
C ASP A 25 -1.93 10.81 -18.59
N ALA A 26 -2.80 10.91 -17.59
CA ALA A 26 -2.43 11.07 -16.18
C ALA A 26 -1.48 9.97 -15.69
N VAL A 27 -1.81 8.72 -15.99
CA VAL A 27 -1.00 7.56 -15.60
C VAL A 27 0.34 7.57 -16.34
N ASN A 28 0.36 7.92 -17.63
CA ASN A 28 1.59 7.96 -18.41
C ASN A 28 2.54 9.07 -17.92
N GLU A 29 2.04 10.30 -17.72
CA GLU A 29 2.80 11.42 -17.15
C GLU A 29 3.42 11.04 -15.80
N ILE A 30 2.60 10.52 -14.88
CA ILE A 30 3.03 10.15 -13.52
C ILE A 30 4.03 8.99 -13.53
N VAL A 31 3.86 7.98 -14.38
CA VAL A 31 4.77 6.83 -14.37
C VAL A 31 6.19 7.20 -14.82
N HIS A 32 6.35 8.21 -15.69
CA HIS A 32 7.68 8.74 -16.03
C HIS A 32 8.30 9.61 -14.93
N THR A 33 7.50 10.33 -14.13
CA THR A 33 7.99 11.30 -13.14
C THR A 33 8.12 10.74 -11.72
N ASN A 34 7.39 9.68 -11.36
CA ASN A 34 7.24 9.24 -9.98
C ASN A 34 8.55 8.75 -9.31
N PRO A 35 8.94 9.30 -8.13
CA PRO A 35 10.18 8.92 -7.44
C PRO A 35 10.31 7.42 -7.10
N GLU A 36 9.21 6.72 -6.80
CA GLU A 36 9.26 5.28 -6.48
C GLU A 36 9.57 4.41 -7.72
N ILE A 37 9.35 4.93 -8.93
CA ILE A 37 9.74 4.29 -10.19
C ILE A 37 11.16 4.67 -10.58
N GLN A 38 11.58 5.92 -10.34
CA GLN A 38 12.97 6.35 -10.54
C GLN A 38 13.95 5.57 -9.63
N GLU A 39 13.58 5.30 -8.36
CA GLU A 39 14.35 4.42 -7.47
C GLU A 39 14.55 3.01 -8.05
N LYS A 40 13.52 2.43 -8.66
CA LYS A 40 13.61 1.14 -9.37
C LYS A 40 14.44 1.24 -10.65
N LEU A 41 14.37 2.34 -11.39
CA LEU A 41 15.20 2.59 -12.58
C LEU A 41 16.69 2.70 -12.21
N HIS A 42 17.05 3.42 -11.16
CA HIS A 42 18.44 3.50 -10.68
C HIS A 42 18.95 2.16 -10.11
N THR A 43 18.11 1.44 -9.37
CA THR A 43 18.41 0.06 -8.92
C THR A 43 18.71 -0.85 -10.11
N PHE A 44 17.93 -0.74 -11.18
CA PHE A 44 18.13 -1.49 -12.42
C PHE A 44 19.41 -1.09 -13.17
N LYS A 45 19.71 0.22 -13.32
CA LYS A 45 20.99 0.71 -13.89
C LYS A 45 22.20 0.15 -13.12
N ALA A 46 22.15 0.15 -11.78
CA ALA A 46 23.21 -0.40 -10.93
C ALA A 46 23.38 -1.92 -11.12
N ASN A 47 22.30 -2.66 -11.35
CA ASN A 47 22.38 -4.09 -11.69
C ASN A 47 22.95 -4.33 -13.11
N ILE A 48 22.73 -3.43 -14.08
CA ILE A 48 23.41 -3.52 -15.39
C ILE A 48 24.92 -3.31 -15.26
N GLU A 49 25.37 -2.27 -14.55
CA GLU A 49 26.81 -2.06 -14.33
C GLU A 49 27.42 -3.20 -13.51
N SER A 50 26.68 -3.79 -12.56
CA SER A 50 27.11 -5.01 -11.84
C SER A 50 27.24 -6.23 -12.76
N TYR A 51 26.32 -6.42 -13.72
CA TYR A 51 26.41 -7.47 -14.73
C TYR A 51 27.56 -7.26 -15.74
N LYS A 52 27.93 -6.01 -16.04
CA LYS A 52 29.14 -5.69 -16.82
C LYS A 52 30.41 -5.92 -16.00
N TYR A 53 30.44 -5.50 -14.74
CA TYR A 53 31.55 -5.73 -13.81
C TYR A 53 31.84 -7.23 -13.63
N ALA A 54 30.81 -8.07 -13.51
CA ALA A 54 30.98 -9.52 -13.48
C ALA A 54 31.74 -10.07 -14.71
N LYS A 55 31.64 -9.41 -15.88
CA LYS A 55 32.39 -9.80 -17.10
C LYS A 55 33.85 -9.34 -17.08
N THR A 56 34.22 -8.33 -16.30
CA THR A 56 35.62 -7.90 -16.19
C THR A 56 36.46 -8.88 -15.37
N GLY A 57 35.83 -9.85 -14.68
CA GLY A 57 36.53 -10.93 -13.97
C GLY A 57 37.29 -11.93 -14.87
N PHE A 58 37.27 -11.75 -16.19
CA PHE A 58 38.13 -12.46 -17.16
C PHE A 58 39.13 -11.52 -17.88
N LEU A 59 39.18 -10.24 -17.52
CA LEU A 59 40.10 -9.27 -18.13
C LEU A 59 41.35 -9.13 -17.27
N PRO A 60 42.52 -8.81 -17.87
CA PRO A 60 43.74 -8.54 -17.11
C PRO A 60 43.55 -7.33 -16.19
N LYS A 61 43.89 -7.49 -14.92
CA LYS A 61 44.10 -6.41 -13.95
C LYS A 61 45.56 -5.99 -14.01
N VAL A 62 45.82 -4.69 -14.02
CA VAL A 62 47.18 -4.13 -13.95
C VAL A 62 47.26 -3.21 -12.74
N ASP A 63 48.16 -3.53 -11.83
CA ASP A 63 48.44 -2.79 -10.59
C ASP A 63 49.85 -2.18 -10.64
N VAL A 64 50.01 -1.05 -9.96
CA VAL A 64 51.31 -0.43 -9.69
C VAL A 64 51.42 -0.18 -8.19
N ASP A 65 52.41 -0.81 -7.56
CA ASP A 65 52.75 -0.59 -6.15
C ASP A 65 54.00 0.29 -6.07
N LEU A 66 53.98 1.30 -5.19
CA LEU A 66 55.12 2.17 -4.90
C LEU A 66 55.32 2.28 -3.38
N SER A 67 56.50 1.87 -2.93
CA SER A 67 56.94 1.86 -1.53
C SER A 67 58.19 2.73 -1.39
N LEU A 68 58.18 3.64 -0.43
CA LEU A 68 59.34 4.50 -0.12
C LEU A 68 59.39 4.80 1.38
N GLY A 69 60.58 4.73 1.98
CA GLY A 69 60.74 4.96 3.41
C GLY A 69 62.06 4.44 3.99
N SER A 70 62.24 4.64 5.29
CA SER A 70 63.42 4.15 6.01
C SER A 70 63.24 2.66 6.38
N GLU A 71 64.07 1.79 5.82
CA GLU A 71 64.12 0.36 6.16
C GLU A 71 65.35 0.09 7.03
N THR A 72 65.16 -0.48 8.22
CA THR A 72 66.25 -0.96 9.07
C THR A 72 66.36 -2.47 8.96
N THR A 73 67.41 -2.95 8.31
CA THR A 73 67.67 -4.37 8.10
C THR A 73 68.81 -4.87 8.98
N LYS A 74 68.66 -6.08 9.52
CA LYS A 74 69.73 -6.85 10.15
C LYS A 74 69.69 -8.29 9.64
N SER A 75 70.68 -8.69 8.87
CA SER A 75 70.67 -9.91 8.06
C SER A 75 72.09 -10.32 7.63
N LYS A 76 72.22 -11.47 6.99
CA LYS A 76 73.47 -11.87 6.33
C LYS A 76 73.91 -10.91 5.21
N THR A 77 72.98 -10.21 4.54
CA THR A 77 73.33 -9.16 3.56
C THR A 77 73.97 -7.94 4.23
N THR A 78 73.59 -7.63 5.48
CA THR A 78 74.22 -6.58 6.30
C THR A 78 75.37 -7.08 7.17
N HIS A 79 75.89 -8.30 6.95
CA HIS A 79 76.92 -8.94 7.80
C HIS A 79 76.51 -9.04 9.29
N ASP A 80 75.20 -9.23 9.53
CA ASP A 80 74.54 -9.19 10.84
C ASP A 80 74.70 -7.86 11.61
N GLU A 81 75.10 -6.78 10.95
CA GLU A 81 75.02 -5.40 11.44
C GLU A 81 73.62 -4.82 11.23
N SER A 82 73.23 -3.81 12.02
CA SER A 82 71.96 -3.09 11.82
C SER A 82 72.18 -1.90 10.89
N LYS A 83 71.76 -2.01 9.63
CA LYS A 83 71.82 -0.90 8.65
C LYS A 83 70.45 -0.28 8.46
N THR A 84 70.38 1.04 8.48
CA THR A 84 69.18 1.80 8.15
C THR A 84 69.43 2.57 6.86
N LEU A 85 68.64 2.27 5.83
CA LEU A 85 68.73 2.87 4.50
C LEU A 85 67.38 3.48 4.10
N PHE A 86 67.41 4.51 3.26
CA PHE A 86 66.19 4.98 2.60
C PHE A 86 65.92 4.12 1.37
N LYS A 87 65.00 3.17 1.52
CA LYS A 87 64.57 2.23 0.50
C LYS A 87 63.57 2.88 -0.45
N THR A 88 63.70 2.58 -1.73
CA THR A 88 62.64 2.74 -2.73
C THR A 88 62.34 1.40 -3.38
N GLU A 89 61.08 1.14 -3.69
CA GLU A 89 60.62 -0.15 -4.18
C GLU A 89 59.37 0.07 -5.03
N SER A 90 59.36 -0.48 -6.23
CA SER A 90 58.29 -0.30 -7.21
C SER A 90 57.96 -1.61 -7.91
N SER A 91 56.68 -1.85 -8.14
CA SER A 91 56.15 -3.09 -8.72
C SER A 91 55.11 -2.75 -9.76
N LEU A 92 55.20 -3.36 -10.95
CA LEU A 92 54.19 -3.33 -12.00
C LEU A 92 53.70 -4.75 -12.20
N LYS A 93 52.44 -5.02 -11.88
CA LYS A 93 51.88 -6.37 -11.83
C LYS A 93 50.64 -6.51 -12.70
N LEU A 94 50.71 -7.37 -13.71
CA LEU A 94 49.57 -7.82 -14.50
C LEU A 94 49.11 -9.20 -14.01
N VAL A 95 47.81 -9.36 -13.81
CA VAL A 95 47.16 -10.63 -13.45
C VAL A 95 45.94 -10.87 -14.35
N GLU A 96 45.88 -12.00 -15.04
CA GLU A 96 44.76 -12.40 -15.90
C GLU A 96 44.19 -13.77 -15.48
N ASN A 97 42.90 -13.80 -15.16
CA ASN A 97 42.17 -14.98 -14.67
C ASN A 97 41.87 -15.95 -15.82
N LEU A 98 42.68 -17.02 -15.93
CA LEU A 98 42.49 -18.06 -16.93
C LEU A 98 41.38 -19.04 -16.49
N PHE A 99 41.31 -19.36 -15.20
CA PHE A 99 40.26 -20.17 -14.61
C PHE A 99 40.12 -19.89 -13.10
N SER A 100 38.91 -19.68 -12.62
CA SER A 100 38.62 -19.30 -11.21
C SER A 100 37.59 -20.22 -10.56
N GLY A 101 37.71 -21.54 -10.75
CA GLY A 101 36.77 -22.51 -10.18
C GLY A 101 35.32 -22.32 -10.61
N TYR A 102 35.10 -21.79 -11.82
CA TYR A 102 33.80 -21.30 -12.32
C TYR A 102 33.18 -20.09 -11.58
N GLU A 103 33.89 -19.42 -10.68
CA GLU A 103 33.39 -18.23 -9.96
C GLU A 103 32.88 -17.15 -10.92
N THR A 104 33.74 -16.62 -11.80
CA THR A 104 33.36 -15.56 -12.76
C THR A 104 32.19 -16.01 -13.65
N THR A 105 32.23 -17.27 -14.13
CA THR A 105 31.17 -17.87 -14.96
C THR A 105 29.82 -17.94 -14.25
N ASN A 106 29.78 -18.18 -12.94
CA ASN A 106 28.54 -18.26 -12.16
C ASN A 106 28.12 -16.89 -11.61
N ASP A 107 29.06 -15.97 -11.34
CA ASP A 107 28.75 -14.57 -11.01
C ASP A 107 28.08 -13.84 -12.18
N ILE A 108 28.61 -13.97 -13.41
CA ILE A 108 27.99 -13.42 -14.62
C ILE A 108 26.54 -13.91 -14.78
N LYS A 109 26.25 -15.16 -14.42
CA LYS A 109 24.88 -15.72 -14.44
C LYS A 109 24.04 -15.16 -13.28
N GLN A 110 24.59 -15.08 -12.07
CA GLN A 110 23.91 -14.48 -10.91
C GLN A 110 23.51 -13.03 -11.17
N GLN A 111 24.44 -12.18 -11.62
CA GLN A 111 24.12 -10.77 -11.89
C GLN A 111 23.17 -10.60 -13.08
N LYS A 112 23.21 -11.49 -14.08
CA LYS A 112 22.23 -11.50 -15.18
C LYS A 112 20.80 -11.75 -14.67
N GLU A 113 20.60 -12.74 -13.80
CA GLU A 113 19.27 -13.03 -13.26
C GLU A 113 18.78 -11.90 -12.33
N LYS A 114 19.67 -11.28 -11.55
CA LYS A 114 19.34 -10.05 -10.79
C LYS A 114 18.96 -8.87 -11.69
N TYR A 115 19.68 -8.65 -12.79
CA TYR A 115 19.36 -7.64 -13.79
C TYR A 115 17.96 -7.82 -14.38
N ILE A 116 17.57 -9.06 -14.73
CA ILE A 116 16.21 -9.37 -15.22
C ILE A 116 15.16 -9.18 -14.10
N SER A 117 15.47 -9.60 -12.87
CA SER A 117 14.59 -9.37 -11.71
C SER A 117 14.36 -7.87 -11.46
N ALA A 118 15.40 -7.04 -11.58
CA ALA A 118 15.31 -5.60 -11.45
C ALA A 118 14.49 -4.94 -12.58
N SER A 119 14.60 -5.41 -13.83
CA SER A 119 13.78 -4.87 -14.94
C SER A 119 12.29 -5.18 -14.74
N LEU A 120 11.97 -6.41 -14.34
CA LEU A 120 10.60 -6.83 -14.01
C LEU A 120 10.04 -6.07 -12.80
N SER A 121 10.90 -5.66 -11.86
CA SER A 121 10.53 -4.85 -10.69
C SER A 121 10.06 -3.43 -11.07
N ILE A 122 10.54 -2.86 -12.18
CA ILE A 122 9.98 -1.61 -12.74
C ILE A 122 8.53 -1.84 -13.20
N ILE A 123 8.23 -2.98 -13.84
CA ILE A 123 6.90 -3.32 -14.34
C ILE A 123 5.89 -3.51 -13.20
N GLU A 124 6.27 -4.24 -12.14
CA GLU A 124 5.41 -4.40 -10.97
C GLU A 124 5.17 -3.05 -10.29
N LYS A 125 6.18 -2.18 -10.23
CA LYS A 125 6.03 -0.86 -9.62
C LYS A 125 5.17 0.09 -10.47
N ALA A 126 5.27 0.02 -11.80
CA ALA A 126 4.36 0.71 -12.70
C ALA A 126 2.92 0.22 -12.53
N ASN A 127 2.68 -1.09 -12.38
CA ASN A 127 1.36 -1.64 -12.04
C ASN A 127 0.81 -1.12 -10.70
N GLU A 128 1.64 -0.94 -9.68
CA GLU A 128 1.23 -0.33 -8.40
C GLU A 128 0.86 1.15 -8.52
N ILE A 129 1.75 1.96 -9.11
CA ILE A 129 1.55 3.40 -9.25
C ILE A 129 0.37 3.69 -10.19
N ALA A 130 0.23 2.95 -11.29
CA ALA A 130 -0.92 3.07 -12.19
C ALA A 130 -2.25 2.75 -11.49
N LEU A 131 -2.29 1.72 -10.63
CA LEU A 131 -3.47 1.46 -9.80
C LEU A 131 -3.73 2.60 -8.82
N SER A 132 -2.70 3.16 -8.17
CA SER A 132 -2.86 4.26 -7.21
C SER A 132 -3.39 5.52 -7.89
N VAL A 133 -2.84 5.90 -9.05
CA VAL A 133 -3.29 7.05 -9.84
C VAL A 133 -4.74 6.84 -10.28
N ALA A 134 -5.07 5.68 -10.85
CA ALA A 134 -6.42 5.40 -11.33
C ALA A 134 -7.45 5.30 -10.19
N GLN A 135 -7.05 4.78 -9.03
CA GLN A 135 -7.86 4.75 -7.80
C GLN A 135 -8.20 6.16 -7.32
N THR A 136 -7.22 7.06 -7.21
CA THR A 136 -7.44 8.42 -6.73
C THR A 136 -8.17 9.27 -7.77
N TYR A 137 -7.85 9.14 -9.06
CA TYR A 137 -8.59 9.78 -10.16
C TYR A 137 -10.10 9.45 -10.12
N ILE A 138 -10.45 8.16 -9.92
CA ILE A 138 -11.86 7.75 -9.81
C ILE A 138 -12.49 8.18 -8.47
N ASN A 139 -11.72 8.25 -7.38
CA ASN A 139 -12.21 8.81 -6.13
C ASN A 139 -12.52 10.31 -6.25
N ILE A 140 -11.71 11.09 -6.97
CA ILE A 140 -11.98 12.51 -7.26
C ILE A 140 -13.30 12.64 -8.02
N LEU A 141 -13.54 11.83 -9.06
CA LEU A 141 -14.82 11.82 -9.79
C LEU A 141 -16.00 11.40 -8.90
N LYS A 142 -15.80 10.46 -7.98
CA LYS A 142 -16.81 10.06 -6.98
C LYS A 142 -17.13 11.21 -6.02
N ALA A 143 -16.11 11.84 -5.42
CA ALA A 143 -16.27 12.96 -4.50
C ALA A 143 -16.91 14.17 -5.20
N LYS A 144 -16.48 14.50 -6.44
CA LYS A 144 -17.09 15.51 -7.32
C LYS A 144 -18.58 15.25 -7.52
N GLN A 145 -18.96 14.01 -7.81
CA GLN A 145 -20.36 13.65 -8.04
C GLN A 145 -21.21 13.62 -6.76
N LEU A 146 -20.62 13.28 -5.61
CA LEU A 146 -21.29 13.31 -4.31
C LEU A 146 -21.46 14.75 -3.79
N LEU A 147 -20.48 15.62 -4.00
CA LEU A 147 -20.55 17.06 -3.69
C LEU A 147 -21.68 17.75 -4.46
N LEU A 148 -21.77 17.53 -5.78
CA LEU A 148 -22.84 18.06 -6.62
C LEU A 148 -24.23 17.56 -6.19
N LEU A 149 -24.32 16.33 -5.70
CA LEU A 149 -25.56 15.75 -5.17
C LEU A 149 -25.95 16.35 -3.81
N GLU A 150 -24.98 16.69 -2.95
CA GLU A 150 -25.28 17.39 -1.71
C GLU A 150 -25.69 18.85 -1.96
N GLN A 151 -25.12 19.50 -2.97
CA GLN A 151 -25.55 20.83 -3.40
C GLN A 151 -27.01 20.84 -3.86
N ASP A 152 -27.41 19.86 -4.69
CA ASP A 152 -28.80 19.62 -5.11
C ASP A 152 -29.73 19.37 -3.90
N THR A 153 -29.23 18.67 -2.88
CA THR A 153 -29.95 18.41 -1.62
C THR A 153 -30.13 19.68 -0.79
N VAL A 154 -29.10 20.52 -0.65
CA VAL A 154 -29.16 21.80 0.09
C VAL A 154 -30.16 22.76 -0.55
N GLU A 155 -30.12 22.90 -1.88
CA GLU A 155 -31.05 23.80 -2.59
C GLU A 155 -32.49 23.27 -2.55
N THR A 156 -32.69 21.95 -2.66
CA THR A 156 -34.03 21.32 -2.49
C THR A 156 -34.62 21.60 -1.11
N HIS A 157 -33.83 21.46 -0.04
CA HIS A 157 -34.31 21.75 1.32
C HIS A 157 -34.57 23.24 1.56
N LYS A 158 -33.80 24.13 0.91
CA LYS A 158 -34.02 25.58 0.90
C LYS A 158 -35.31 25.97 0.18
N ASP A 159 -35.60 25.37 -0.96
CA ASP A 159 -36.87 25.58 -1.69
C ASP A 159 -38.07 25.07 -0.89
N ILE A 160 -37.96 23.94 -0.20
CA ILE A 160 -39.01 23.46 0.72
C ILE A 160 -39.16 24.43 1.90
N LEU A 161 -38.05 24.91 2.49
CA LEU A 161 -38.08 25.85 3.62
C LEU A 161 -38.82 27.14 3.25
N ASN A 162 -38.50 27.72 2.10
CA ASN A 162 -39.17 28.92 1.57
C ASN A 162 -40.69 28.71 1.40
N GLN A 163 -41.09 27.55 0.87
CA GLN A 163 -42.51 27.20 0.67
C GLN A 163 -43.26 26.97 1.99
N ILE A 164 -42.63 26.33 2.97
CA ILE A 164 -43.26 26.11 4.28
C ILE A 164 -43.29 27.40 5.10
N GLN A 165 -42.24 28.22 5.07
CA GLN A 165 -42.25 29.52 5.76
C GLN A 165 -43.37 30.42 5.23
N ALA A 166 -43.55 30.52 3.91
CA ALA A 166 -44.66 31.26 3.31
C ALA A 166 -46.05 30.74 3.73
N LYS A 167 -46.20 29.42 3.97
CA LYS A 167 -47.44 28.85 4.54
C LYS A 167 -47.62 29.18 6.02
N VAL A 168 -46.53 29.22 6.81
CA VAL A 168 -46.56 29.61 8.23
C VAL A 168 -46.90 31.10 8.38
N ASP A 169 -46.27 31.97 7.59
CA ASP A 169 -46.50 33.42 7.59
C ASP A 169 -47.94 33.78 7.19
N ALA A 170 -48.53 32.99 6.29
CA ALA A 170 -49.94 33.10 5.89
C ALA A 170 -50.92 32.35 6.83
N GLY A 171 -50.45 31.72 7.91
CA GLY A 171 -51.29 31.04 8.91
C GLY A 171 -51.82 29.64 8.53
N PHE A 172 -51.36 29.07 7.42
CA PHE A 172 -51.81 27.76 6.88
C PHE A 172 -50.94 26.56 7.31
N SER A 173 -49.87 26.77 8.08
CA SER A 173 -48.99 25.69 8.59
C SER A 173 -48.45 26.02 9.99
N PRO A 174 -48.28 25.03 10.88
CA PRO A 174 -47.63 25.22 12.18
C PRO A 174 -46.16 25.65 12.10
N VAL A 175 -45.71 26.48 13.04
CA VAL A 175 -44.29 26.90 13.16
C VAL A 175 -43.33 25.69 13.32
N SER A 176 -43.80 24.58 13.88
CA SER A 176 -43.04 23.32 13.97
C SER A 176 -42.58 22.79 12.62
N ASP A 177 -43.38 23.00 11.57
CA ASP A 177 -43.12 22.48 10.23
C ASP A 177 -41.93 23.21 9.62
N SER A 178 -41.89 24.54 9.73
CA SER A 178 -40.74 25.35 9.30
C SER A 178 -39.48 24.97 10.08
N LEU A 179 -39.56 24.84 11.42
CA LEU A 179 -38.44 24.42 12.26
C LEU A 179 -37.92 23.01 11.88
N GLN A 180 -38.80 22.10 11.47
CA GLN A 180 -38.41 20.77 10.99
C GLN A 180 -37.66 20.83 9.66
N VAL A 181 -38.10 21.64 8.69
CA VAL A 181 -37.37 21.82 7.43
C VAL A 181 -36.05 22.55 7.67
N GLN A 182 -36.04 23.60 8.49
CA GLN A 182 -34.83 24.35 8.87
C GLN A 182 -33.77 23.41 9.47
N THR A 183 -34.19 22.46 10.31
CA THR A 183 -33.28 21.44 10.88
C THR A 183 -32.67 20.55 9.79
N ARG A 184 -33.45 20.14 8.78
CA ARG A 184 -32.94 19.35 7.64
C ARG A 184 -32.03 20.17 6.72
N TYR A 185 -32.36 21.42 6.44
CA TYR A 185 -31.54 22.34 5.65
C TYR A 185 -30.18 22.60 6.31
N THR A 186 -30.15 22.91 7.61
CA THR A 186 -28.89 23.09 8.37
C THR A 186 -28.04 21.82 8.39
N LEU A 187 -28.66 20.63 8.45
CA LEU A 187 -27.93 19.36 8.34
C LEU A 187 -27.30 19.18 6.94
N ALA A 188 -28.07 19.42 5.87
CA ALA A 188 -27.56 19.33 4.50
C ALA A 188 -26.40 20.32 4.26
N GLN A 189 -26.43 21.51 4.86
CA GLN A 189 -25.31 22.46 4.81
C GLN A 189 -24.03 21.90 5.47
N ALA A 190 -24.15 21.16 6.57
CA ALA A 190 -23.01 20.52 7.23
C ALA A 190 -22.46 19.32 6.42
N ASP A 191 -23.35 18.52 5.84
CA ASP A 191 -22.98 17.44 4.91
C ASP A 191 -22.27 17.99 3.66
N LEU A 192 -22.71 19.15 3.13
CA LEU A 192 -22.07 19.82 1.99
C LEU A 192 -20.61 20.21 2.28
N GLN A 193 -20.34 20.79 3.46
CA GLN A 193 -18.95 21.08 3.86
C GLN A 193 -18.13 19.80 4.05
N THR A 194 -18.75 18.71 4.50
CA THR A 194 -18.11 17.40 4.63
C THR A 194 -17.73 16.82 3.26
N GLN A 195 -18.62 16.89 2.26
CA GLN A 195 -18.30 16.46 0.89
C GLN A 195 -17.25 17.36 0.23
N LYS A 196 -17.26 18.67 0.50
CA LYS A 196 -16.24 19.62 0.00
C LYS A 196 -14.86 19.23 0.52
N ASN A 197 -14.75 19.00 1.83
CA ASN A 197 -13.49 18.57 2.46
C ASN A 197 -12.99 17.22 1.91
N GLU A 198 -13.87 16.26 1.61
CA GLU A 198 -13.45 14.98 1.05
C GLU A 198 -12.97 15.08 -0.41
N LEU A 199 -13.49 16.02 -1.20
CA LEU A 199 -12.95 16.32 -2.52
C LEU A 199 -11.55 16.94 -2.44
N GLU A 200 -11.33 17.92 -1.55
CA GLU A 200 -9.99 18.47 -1.28
C GLU A 200 -9.01 17.37 -0.79
N ASN A 201 -9.46 16.46 0.08
CA ASN A 201 -8.66 15.32 0.54
C ASN A 201 -8.20 14.42 -0.63
N GLU A 202 -9.03 14.19 -1.65
CA GLU A 202 -8.65 13.37 -2.81
C GLU A 202 -7.79 14.15 -3.84
N LEU A 203 -8.01 15.45 -4.02
CA LEU A 203 -7.11 16.32 -4.80
C LEU A 203 -5.70 16.37 -4.19
N ALA A 204 -5.59 16.49 -2.86
CA ALA A 204 -4.32 16.44 -2.14
C ALA A 204 -3.63 15.05 -2.23
N LYS A 205 -4.40 13.95 -2.23
CA LYS A 205 -3.86 12.60 -2.51
C LYS A 205 -3.31 12.49 -3.93
N PHE A 206 -3.92 13.18 -4.91
CA PHE A 206 -3.47 13.17 -6.31
C PHE A 206 -2.26 14.09 -6.54
N HIS A 207 -2.17 15.24 -5.87
CA HIS A 207 -0.96 16.07 -5.84
C HIS A 207 0.28 15.24 -5.47
N LYS A 208 0.18 14.40 -4.44
CA LYS A 208 1.27 13.50 -3.98
C LYS A 208 1.70 12.45 -5.03
N LEU A 209 0.91 12.24 -6.09
CA LEU A 209 1.24 11.36 -7.21
C LEU A 209 1.71 12.16 -8.45
N LEU A 210 1.16 13.36 -8.67
CA LEU A 210 1.39 14.20 -9.84
C LEU A 210 2.62 15.13 -9.74
N GLY A 211 2.99 15.54 -8.53
CA GLY A 211 4.05 16.55 -8.31
C GLY A 211 3.60 17.98 -8.58
N ARG A 212 2.30 18.26 -8.54
CA ARG A 212 1.69 19.60 -8.67
C ARG A 212 0.22 19.57 -8.26
N PHE A 213 -0.37 20.73 -7.93
CA PHE A 213 -1.81 20.85 -7.69
C PHE A 213 -2.63 20.56 -8.96
N PRO A 214 -3.54 19.57 -8.94
CA PRO A 214 -4.48 19.32 -10.03
C PRO A 214 -5.74 20.20 -9.87
N HIS A 215 -6.38 20.57 -10.97
CA HIS A 215 -7.59 21.39 -10.95
C HIS A 215 -8.84 20.56 -11.29
N ILE A 216 -9.99 20.84 -10.66
CA ILE A 216 -11.16 19.95 -10.74
C ILE A 216 -11.74 19.76 -12.16
N ASN A 217 -11.43 20.66 -13.09
CA ASN A 217 -11.85 20.58 -14.49
C ASN A 217 -10.91 19.75 -15.38
N ASP A 218 -9.75 19.32 -14.87
CA ASP A 218 -8.82 18.45 -15.60
C ASP A 218 -9.40 17.02 -15.74
N PHE A 219 -10.23 16.61 -14.76
CA PHE A 219 -10.78 15.26 -14.61
C PHE A 219 -12.07 15.04 -15.42
N GLN A 220 -12.06 14.01 -16.28
CA GLN A 220 -13.22 13.52 -17.03
C GLN A 220 -13.56 12.06 -16.71
N ASP A 221 -14.83 11.69 -16.89
CA ASP A 221 -15.34 10.33 -16.66
C ASP A 221 -14.63 9.31 -17.59
N PRO A 222 -13.96 8.26 -17.08
CA PRO A 222 -13.14 7.38 -17.90
C PRO A 222 -13.99 6.43 -18.75
N ILE A 223 -13.54 6.16 -19.98
CA ILE A 223 -14.17 5.19 -20.89
C ILE A 223 -13.98 3.77 -20.34
N ASP A 224 -15.09 3.04 -20.16
CA ASP A 224 -15.13 1.75 -19.46
C ASP A 224 -14.81 0.55 -20.39
N ASP A 225 -13.61 0.52 -20.94
CA ASP A 225 -13.12 -0.48 -21.91
C ASP A 225 -12.18 -1.52 -21.25
N PHE A 226 -12.69 -2.20 -20.21
CA PHE A 226 -11.95 -3.21 -19.44
C PHE A 226 -12.62 -4.60 -19.52
N ASN A 227 -12.02 -5.51 -20.29
CA ASN A 227 -12.51 -6.88 -20.53
C ASN A 227 -12.20 -7.82 -19.35
N VAL A 228 -13.07 -7.83 -18.35
CA VAL A 228 -12.96 -8.73 -17.19
C VAL A 228 -13.04 -10.22 -17.61
N PRO A 229 -12.10 -11.09 -17.18
CA PRO A 229 -12.15 -12.53 -17.45
C PRO A 229 -13.44 -13.20 -16.95
N SER A 230 -13.98 -14.14 -17.72
CA SER A 230 -15.29 -14.77 -17.45
C SER A 230 -15.28 -15.89 -16.39
N ASN A 231 -14.12 -16.29 -15.87
CA ASN A 231 -14.00 -17.32 -14.83
C ASN A 231 -12.80 -17.06 -13.89
N LEU A 232 -13.02 -17.16 -12.59
CA LEU A 232 -11.99 -17.04 -11.54
C LEU A 232 -10.79 -17.97 -11.76
N ASN A 233 -11.03 -19.23 -12.15
CA ASN A 233 -9.94 -20.19 -12.36
C ASN A 233 -9.05 -19.79 -13.54
N GLN A 234 -9.63 -19.20 -14.58
CA GLN A 234 -8.90 -18.68 -15.73
C GLN A 234 -8.10 -17.42 -15.33
N ALA A 235 -8.70 -16.52 -14.54
CA ALA A 235 -8.01 -15.35 -14.00
C ALA A 235 -6.79 -15.73 -13.14
N ILE A 236 -6.93 -16.72 -12.25
CA ILE A 236 -5.82 -17.24 -11.43
C ILE A 236 -4.73 -17.85 -12.32
N MET A 237 -5.07 -18.73 -13.27
CA MET A 237 -4.07 -19.35 -14.15
C MET A 237 -3.37 -18.35 -15.06
N PHE A 238 -4.06 -17.29 -15.48
CA PHE A 238 -3.46 -16.18 -16.23
C PHE A 238 -2.47 -15.40 -15.36
N ALA A 239 -2.88 -14.98 -14.15
CA ALA A 239 -2.01 -14.26 -13.22
C ALA A 239 -0.76 -15.07 -12.85
N LEU A 240 -0.90 -16.37 -12.56
CA LEU A 240 0.22 -17.27 -12.24
C LEU A 240 1.27 -17.39 -13.37
N LYS A 241 0.89 -17.12 -14.62
CA LYS A 241 1.78 -17.11 -15.78
C LYS A 241 2.35 -15.71 -16.08
N ASN A 242 1.54 -14.66 -15.91
CA ASN A 242 1.82 -13.34 -16.46
C ASN A 242 2.25 -12.29 -15.44
N ASN A 243 1.83 -12.39 -14.17
CA ASN A 243 2.08 -11.39 -13.14
C ASN A 243 3.59 -11.17 -12.91
N PRO A 244 4.09 -9.91 -12.95
CA PRO A 244 5.52 -9.63 -12.78
C PRO A 244 6.10 -10.08 -11.43
N ALA A 245 5.39 -9.95 -10.31
CA ALA A 245 5.88 -10.36 -8.98
C ALA A 245 6.31 -11.84 -8.93
N ILE A 246 5.57 -12.73 -9.59
CA ILE A 246 5.91 -14.17 -9.68
C ILE A 246 7.17 -14.37 -10.55
N LYS A 247 7.33 -13.59 -11.62
CA LYS A 247 8.53 -13.65 -12.48
C LYS A 247 9.77 -13.16 -11.73
N ILE A 248 9.68 -12.03 -11.02
CA ILE A 248 10.71 -11.49 -10.12
C ILE A 248 11.17 -12.57 -9.13
N ALA A 249 10.23 -13.19 -8.41
CA ALA A 249 10.55 -14.24 -7.44
C ALA A 249 11.20 -15.48 -8.07
N ASN A 250 10.82 -15.86 -9.30
CA ASN A 250 11.49 -16.93 -10.05
C ASN A 250 12.94 -16.56 -10.41
N HIS A 251 13.20 -15.33 -10.87
CA HIS A 251 14.56 -14.87 -11.18
C HIS A 251 15.43 -14.72 -9.93
N ASN A 252 14.86 -14.34 -8.77
CA ASN A 252 15.59 -14.35 -7.50
C ASN A 252 16.03 -15.76 -7.08
N VAL A 253 15.15 -16.76 -7.21
CA VAL A 253 15.50 -18.18 -6.98
C VAL A 253 16.61 -18.65 -7.94
N LEU A 254 16.60 -18.21 -9.20
CA LEU A 254 17.66 -18.53 -10.16
C LEU A 254 18.98 -17.82 -9.81
N ALA A 255 18.94 -16.54 -9.43
CA ALA A 255 20.11 -15.79 -8.98
C ALA A 255 20.76 -16.46 -7.75
N GLN A 256 19.96 -16.90 -6.77
CA GLN A 256 20.49 -17.57 -5.57
C GLN A 256 20.98 -19.01 -5.86
N LYS A 257 20.42 -19.70 -6.86
CA LYS A 257 21.01 -20.94 -7.38
C LYS A 257 22.36 -20.73 -8.06
N TYR A 258 22.59 -19.60 -8.71
CA TYR A 258 23.91 -19.24 -9.24
C TYR A 258 24.87 -18.74 -8.14
N ALA A 259 24.38 -18.10 -7.08
CA ALA A 259 25.17 -17.77 -5.89
C ALA A 259 25.74 -19.03 -5.21
N TYR A 260 24.91 -20.07 -5.03
CA TYR A 260 25.36 -21.40 -4.58
C TYR A 260 26.47 -21.96 -5.49
N LYS A 261 26.27 -21.96 -6.81
CA LYS A 261 27.30 -22.43 -7.77
C LYS A 261 28.55 -21.55 -7.82
N LYS A 262 28.49 -20.32 -7.29
CA LYS A 262 29.65 -19.44 -7.09
C LYS A 262 30.42 -19.82 -5.82
N ALA A 263 29.71 -20.18 -4.75
CA ALA A 263 30.32 -20.70 -3.51
C ALA A 263 31.05 -22.05 -3.74
N GLU A 264 30.56 -22.88 -4.67
CA GLU A 264 31.23 -24.13 -5.07
C GLU A 264 32.63 -23.95 -5.71
N LYS A 265 33.11 -22.71 -5.93
CA LYS A 265 34.46 -22.42 -6.45
C LYS A 265 35.57 -23.07 -5.62
N THR A 266 35.36 -23.24 -4.32
CA THR A 266 36.31 -23.81 -3.36
C THR A 266 36.67 -25.26 -3.67
N LYS A 267 35.84 -25.96 -4.47
CA LYS A 267 36.06 -27.34 -4.93
C LYS A 267 37.04 -27.43 -6.11
N TRP A 268 37.60 -26.30 -6.56
CA TRP A 268 38.40 -26.17 -7.76
C TRP A 268 39.60 -25.23 -7.54
N PRO A 269 40.69 -25.36 -8.32
CA PRO A 269 41.79 -24.40 -8.29
C PRO A 269 41.42 -23.07 -8.96
N THR A 270 42.12 -22.00 -8.59
CA THR A 270 42.30 -20.84 -9.48
C THR A 270 43.61 -21.01 -10.26
N ILE A 271 43.63 -20.46 -11.47
CA ILE A 271 44.74 -20.50 -12.42
C ILE A 271 44.80 -19.12 -13.06
N ASP A 272 45.87 -18.38 -12.78
CA ASP A 272 46.06 -17.00 -13.21
C ASP A 272 47.38 -16.88 -13.98
N LEU A 273 47.38 -16.14 -15.10
CA LEU A 273 48.60 -15.65 -15.72
C LEU A 273 49.08 -14.44 -14.91
N VAL A 274 50.33 -14.48 -14.44
CA VAL A 274 50.94 -13.41 -13.65
C VAL A 274 52.22 -12.95 -14.33
N VAL A 275 52.31 -11.65 -14.62
CA VAL A 275 53.52 -10.98 -15.09
C VAL A 275 53.82 -9.84 -14.13
N GLN A 276 55.00 -9.83 -13.52
CA GLN A 276 55.38 -8.81 -12.53
C GLN A 276 56.82 -8.34 -12.77
N GLY A 277 56.96 -7.04 -13.03
CA GLY A 277 58.24 -6.33 -12.92
C GLY A 277 58.40 -5.75 -11.53
N HIS A 278 59.60 -5.82 -10.95
CA HIS A 278 59.93 -5.30 -9.63
C HIS A 278 61.30 -4.62 -9.67
N PHE A 279 61.38 -3.40 -9.13
CA PHE A 279 62.59 -2.57 -9.13
C PHE A 279 62.77 -1.99 -7.73
N SER A 280 63.97 -2.07 -7.16
CA SER A 280 64.22 -1.67 -5.77
C SER A 280 65.60 -1.06 -5.60
N ASP A 281 65.71 0.13 -5.02
CA ASP A 281 66.99 0.71 -4.60
C ASP A 281 67.11 0.67 -3.06
N ASN A 282 68.33 0.37 -2.58
CA ASN A 282 68.70 0.36 -1.16
C ASN A 282 67.87 -0.59 -0.27
N ALA A 283 67.43 -1.72 -0.81
CA ALA A 283 66.54 -2.68 -0.14
C ALA A 283 67.31 -3.83 0.55
N ASN A 284 66.73 -4.42 1.60
CA ASN A 284 67.31 -5.55 2.35
C ASN A 284 68.70 -5.24 2.94
N GLY A 285 68.98 -3.96 3.21
CA GLY A 285 70.23 -3.47 3.78
C GLY A 285 71.44 -3.52 2.85
N LEU A 286 71.23 -3.81 1.56
CA LEU A 286 72.19 -3.57 0.49
C LEU A 286 72.02 -2.14 -0.02
N GLU A 287 73.12 -1.52 -0.46
CA GLU A 287 73.14 -0.17 -1.04
C GLU A 287 73.33 -0.29 -2.56
N ASP A 288 72.38 -0.97 -3.19
CA ASP A 288 72.38 -1.33 -4.61
C ASP A 288 71.01 -1.11 -5.28
N SER A 289 70.97 -1.26 -6.60
CA SER A 289 69.75 -1.21 -7.41
C SER A 289 69.45 -2.59 -8.01
N SER A 290 68.26 -3.11 -7.71
CA SER A 290 67.80 -4.43 -8.16
C SER A 290 66.67 -4.30 -9.18
N THR A 291 66.62 -5.21 -10.14
CA THR A 291 65.55 -5.32 -11.14
C THR A 291 65.25 -6.79 -11.39
N GLN A 292 63.97 -7.15 -11.29
CA GLN A 292 63.47 -8.52 -11.44
C GLN A 292 62.24 -8.51 -12.36
N LEU A 293 62.14 -9.51 -13.24
CA LEU A 293 60.98 -9.74 -14.09
C LEU A 293 60.53 -11.19 -13.96
N TYR A 294 59.30 -11.38 -13.52
CA TYR A 294 58.62 -12.66 -13.45
C TYR A 294 57.50 -12.72 -14.48
N ALA A 295 57.36 -13.85 -15.16
CA ALA A 295 56.20 -14.18 -16.00
C ALA A 295 55.92 -15.68 -15.88
N GLY A 296 54.70 -16.05 -15.50
CA GLY A 296 54.34 -17.45 -15.28
C GLY A 296 52.86 -17.66 -14.97
N ILE A 297 52.47 -18.93 -14.88
CA ILE A 297 51.11 -19.33 -14.50
C ILE A 297 51.11 -19.69 -13.02
N SER A 298 50.30 -18.98 -12.23
CA SER A 298 50.04 -19.27 -10.83
C SER A 298 48.84 -20.20 -10.71
N MET A 299 49.02 -21.38 -10.13
CA MET A 299 47.91 -22.25 -9.71
C MET A 299 47.79 -22.18 -8.19
N GLN A 300 46.57 -21.92 -7.69
CA GLN A 300 46.28 -21.85 -6.26
C GLN A 300 45.10 -22.78 -5.96
N TYR A 301 45.23 -23.63 -4.94
CA TYR A 301 44.17 -24.56 -4.54
C TYR A 301 44.05 -24.63 -3.03
N ASN A 302 42.86 -24.31 -2.53
CA ASN A 302 42.52 -24.43 -1.12
C ASN A 302 42.24 -25.90 -0.78
N ILE A 303 43.15 -26.54 -0.04
CA ILE A 303 42.97 -27.92 0.42
C ILE A 303 42.11 -27.99 1.69
N TYR A 304 42.18 -27.00 2.57
CA TYR A 304 41.42 -26.96 3.83
C TYR A 304 41.35 -25.55 4.45
N ASN A 305 40.15 -24.98 4.51
CA ASN A 305 39.87 -23.67 5.09
C ASN A 305 39.09 -23.79 6.42
N GLY A 306 39.56 -24.63 7.35
CA GLY A 306 38.93 -24.77 8.68
C GLY A 306 37.50 -25.31 8.67
N GLY A 307 37.04 -25.94 7.58
CA GLY A 307 35.65 -26.35 7.36
C GLY A 307 34.69 -25.24 6.87
N ALA A 308 35.18 -24.00 6.68
CA ALA A 308 34.33 -22.87 6.29
C ALA A 308 33.65 -23.07 4.93
N ASP A 309 34.28 -23.79 4.00
CA ASP A 309 33.78 -23.98 2.64
C ASP A 309 32.51 -24.86 2.57
N GLU A 310 32.42 -25.86 3.45
CA GLU A 310 31.22 -26.69 3.62
C GLU A 310 30.09 -25.87 4.27
N ILE A 311 30.44 -25.08 5.29
CA ILE A 311 29.50 -24.21 6.01
C ILE A 311 28.92 -23.15 5.06
N ASP A 312 29.73 -22.55 4.16
CA ASP A 312 29.22 -21.60 3.16
C ASP A 312 28.38 -22.28 2.07
N THR A 313 28.76 -23.50 1.66
CA THR A 313 27.94 -24.31 0.73
C THR A 313 26.55 -24.56 1.33
N GLN A 314 26.48 -24.97 2.60
CA GLN A 314 25.23 -25.21 3.33
C GLN A 314 24.44 -23.92 3.65
N ARG A 315 25.14 -22.80 3.90
CA ARG A 315 24.54 -21.46 3.98
C ARG A 315 23.82 -21.11 2.68
N ASN A 316 24.47 -21.30 1.53
CA ASN A 316 23.89 -20.99 0.23
C ASN A 316 22.72 -21.92 -0.15
N ILE A 317 22.76 -23.21 0.23
CA ILE A 317 21.60 -24.12 0.12
C ILE A 317 20.41 -23.57 0.92
N SER A 318 20.65 -23.13 2.16
CA SER A 318 19.60 -22.60 3.04
C SER A 318 18.97 -21.32 2.47
N LEU A 319 19.77 -20.44 1.86
CA LEU A 319 19.28 -19.26 1.14
C LEU A 319 18.47 -19.60 -0.12
N ILE A 320 18.74 -20.71 -0.82
CA ILE A 320 17.86 -21.19 -1.91
C ILE A 320 16.49 -21.60 -1.37
N HIS A 321 16.43 -22.25 -0.20
CA HIS A 321 15.16 -22.59 0.45
C HIS A 321 14.40 -21.35 0.93
N GLU A 322 15.11 -20.32 1.40
CA GLU A 322 14.52 -19.01 1.74
C GLU A 322 13.87 -18.36 0.50
N GLU A 323 14.59 -18.20 -0.61
CA GLU A 323 14.05 -17.61 -1.84
C GLU A 323 12.91 -18.46 -2.45
N ASN A 324 13.00 -19.79 -2.38
CA ASN A 324 11.89 -20.67 -2.80
C ASN A 324 10.64 -20.42 -1.93
N THR A 325 10.82 -20.21 -0.63
CA THR A 325 9.72 -19.92 0.30
C THR A 325 9.11 -18.53 0.02
N LYS A 326 9.95 -17.51 -0.25
CA LYS A 326 9.49 -16.18 -0.70
C LYS A 326 8.66 -16.28 -1.99
N ARG A 327 9.11 -17.05 -2.98
CA ARG A 327 8.32 -17.31 -4.20
C ARG A 327 6.98 -17.99 -3.90
N ASP A 328 6.97 -18.97 -3.01
CA ASP A 328 5.73 -19.66 -2.63
C ASP A 328 4.78 -18.80 -1.78
N GLN A 329 5.29 -17.78 -1.07
CA GLN A 329 4.50 -16.71 -0.48
C GLN A 329 3.92 -15.80 -1.58
N VAL A 330 4.74 -15.18 -2.43
CA VAL A 330 4.29 -14.29 -3.53
C VAL A 330 3.25 -14.97 -4.42
N ARG A 331 3.38 -16.29 -4.66
CA ARG A 331 2.38 -17.09 -5.37
C ARG A 331 1.02 -17.13 -4.65
N ARG A 332 0.99 -17.25 -3.32
CA ARG A 332 -0.24 -17.20 -2.52
C ARG A 332 -0.83 -15.79 -2.52
N ASP A 333 0.00 -14.77 -2.32
CA ASP A 333 -0.40 -13.36 -2.25
C ASP A 333 -1.06 -12.90 -3.57
N VAL A 334 -0.56 -13.35 -4.72
CA VAL A 334 -1.18 -13.11 -6.03
C VAL A 334 -2.49 -13.89 -6.21
N ILE A 335 -2.56 -15.17 -5.79
CA ILE A 335 -3.80 -15.96 -5.83
C ILE A 335 -4.89 -15.30 -4.98
N GLU A 336 -4.56 -14.86 -3.75
CA GLU A 336 -5.46 -14.13 -2.87
C GLU A 336 -5.92 -12.81 -3.51
N SER A 337 -4.99 -12.01 -4.03
CA SER A 337 -5.28 -10.74 -4.70
C SER A 337 -6.28 -10.89 -5.87
N VAL A 338 -6.10 -11.92 -6.71
CA VAL A 338 -7.03 -12.23 -7.81
C VAL A 338 -8.39 -12.69 -7.27
N ILE A 339 -8.42 -13.57 -6.26
CA ILE A 339 -9.67 -14.06 -5.64
C ILE A 339 -10.47 -12.90 -5.03
N LEU A 340 -9.81 -11.99 -4.30
CA LEU A 340 -10.44 -10.84 -3.67
C LEU A 340 -10.97 -9.86 -4.73
N ALA A 341 -10.12 -9.41 -5.66
CA ALA A 341 -10.54 -8.46 -6.69
C ALA A 341 -11.70 -9.00 -7.56
N TYR A 342 -11.61 -10.27 -8.00
CA TYR A 342 -12.66 -10.91 -8.79
C TYR A 342 -13.98 -11.04 -8.02
N LYS A 343 -13.94 -11.41 -6.73
CA LYS A 343 -15.14 -11.47 -5.88
C LYS A 343 -15.74 -10.08 -5.66
N THR A 344 -14.93 -9.07 -5.36
CA THR A 344 -15.38 -7.68 -5.18
C THR A 344 -16.08 -7.15 -6.42
N TYR A 345 -15.49 -7.33 -7.61
CA TYR A 345 -16.12 -6.95 -8.88
C TYR A 345 -17.49 -7.63 -9.05
N ASN A 346 -17.55 -8.95 -8.89
CA ASN A 346 -18.79 -9.72 -9.06
C ASN A 346 -19.90 -9.34 -8.06
N ILE A 347 -19.54 -8.91 -6.84
CA ILE A 347 -20.49 -8.42 -5.85
C ILE A 347 -21.02 -7.03 -6.26
N LEU A 348 -20.14 -6.11 -6.65
CA LEU A 348 -20.52 -4.75 -7.06
C LEU A 348 -21.37 -4.74 -8.34
N HIS A 349 -21.05 -5.61 -9.30
CA HIS A 349 -21.83 -5.81 -10.53
C HIS A 349 -23.24 -6.36 -10.24
N LYS A 350 -23.40 -7.28 -9.27
CA LYS A 350 -24.73 -7.76 -8.83
C LYS A 350 -25.50 -6.67 -8.07
N LYS A 351 -24.81 -5.90 -7.23
CA LYS A 351 -25.37 -4.81 -6.43
C LYS A 351 -25.85 -3.63 -7.28
N ASP A 352 -25.19 -3.34 -8.40
CA ASP A 352 -25.55 -2.28 -9.34
C ASP A 352 -27.01 -2.37 -9.81
N LYS A 353 -27.46 -3.55 -10.28
CA LYS A 353 -28.85 -3.77 -10.71
C LYS A 353 -29.85 -3.50 -9.58
N ILE A 354 -29.54 -3.95 -8.36
CA ILE A 354 -30.43 -3.80 -7.19
C ILE A 354 -30.53 -2.33 -6.79
N LEU A 355 -29.40 -1.61 -6.74
CA LEU A 355 -29.39 -0.17 -6.44
C LEU A 355 -30.11 0.67 -7.49
N LYS A 356 -30.01 0.31 -8.78
CA LYS A 356 -30.76 0.97 -9.85
C LYS A 356 -32.27 0.79 -9.70
N GLN A 357 -32.72 -0.38 -9.23
CA GLN A 357 -34.14 -0.62 -8.92
C GLN A 357 -34.59 0.14 -7.66
N HIS A 358 -33.77 0.15 -6.61
CA HIS A 358 -34.03 0.94 -5.38
C HIS A 358 -34.16 2.43 -5.69
N LEU A 359 -33.24 3.00 -6.48
CA LEU A 359 -33.28 4.40 -6.91
C LEU A 359 -34.49 4.72 -7.80
N ASP A 360 -34.89 3.83 -8.70
CA ASP A 360 -36.09 4.00 -9.54
C ASP A 360 -37.38 4.04 -8.68
N PHE A 361 -37.51 3.13 -7.71
CA PHE A 361 -38.63 3.15 -6.77
C PHE A 361 -38.58 4.38 -5.85
N ALA A 362 -37.42 4.75 -5.30
CA ALA A 362 -37.27 5.93 -4.45
C ALA A 362 -37.66 7.22 -5.20
N LYS A 363 -37.23 7.38 -6.46
CA LYS A 363 -37.68 8.50 -7.32
C LYS A 363 -39.20 8.54 -7.44
N LYS A 364 -39.83 7.42 -7.79
CA LYS A 364 -41.28 7.33 -8.00
C LYS A 364 -42.08 7.63 -6.74
N THR A 365 -41.69 7.07 -5.60
CA THR A 365 -42.34 7.34 -4.31
C THR A 365 -42.19 8.80 -3.89
N ASN A 366 -41.01 9.39 -4.09
CA ASN A 366 -40.78 10.81 -3.79
C ASN A 366 -41.67 11.73 -4.65
N THR A 367 -41.75 11.48 -5.96
CA THR A 367 -42.66 12.22 -6.85
C THR A 367 -44.12 12.08 -6.39
N ALA A 368 -44.58 10.86 -6.06
CA ALA A 368 -45.94 10.64 -5.57
C ALA A 368 -46.22 11.40 -4.26
N TYR A 369 -45.32 11.34 -3.28
CA TYR A 369 -45.47 12.02 -1.99
C TYR A 369 -45.51 13.54 -2.15
N HIS A 370 -44.72 14.11 -3.07
CA HIS A 370 -44.78 15.54 -3.39
C HIS A 370 -46.13 15.95 -4.01
N GLU A 371 -46.69 15.19 -4.95
CA GLU A 371 -48.02 15.50 -5.50
C GLU A 371 -49.13 15.33 -4.45
N GLU A 372 -49.09 14.28 -3.64
CA GLU A 372 -50.04 14.07 -2.52
C GLU A 372 -49.95 15.18 -1.45
N PHE A 373 -48.74 15.71 -1.18
CA PHE A 373 -48.54 16.80 -0.23
C PHE A 373 -49.08 18.14 -0.74
N LYS A 374 -48.98 18.43 -2.05
CA LYS A 374 -49.57 19.65 -2.64
C LYS A 374 -51.09 19.71 -2.46
N ILE A 375 -51.76 18.57 -2.49
CA ILE A 375 -53.22 18.44 -2.30
C ILE A 375 -53.61 18.14 -0.84
N GLY A 376 -52.66 18.16 0.10
CA GLY A 376 -52.93 17.97 1.54
C GLY A 376 -53.17 16.53 2.01
N ASN A 377 -53.00 15.53 1.13
CA ASN A 377 -53.27 14.11 1.44
C ASN A 377 -52.06 13.35 2.05
N ARG A 378 -50.92 14.03 2.25
CA ARG A 378 -49.67 13.47 2.79
C ARG A 378 -49.06 14.46 3.79
N THR A 379 -48.27 13.99 4.75
CA THR A 379 -47.60 14.88 5.72
C THR A 379 -46.27 15.41 5.20
N LEU A 380 -45.85 16.59 5.68
CA LEU A 380 -44.51 17.13 5.40
C LEU A 380 -43.39 16.20 5.91
N LEU A 381 -43.62 15.52 7.04
CA LEU A 381 -42.68 14.53 7.60
C LEU A 381 -42.42 13.38 6.63
N ASP A 382 -43.45 12.88 5.94
CA ASP A 382 -43.29 11.81 4.94
C ASP A 382 -42.45 12.28 3.74
N VAL A 383 -42.71 13.49 3.23
CA VAL A 383 -41.94 14.10 2.12
C VAL A 383 -40.47 14.26 2.52
N LEU A 384 -40.19 14.87 3.68
CA LEU A 384 -38.82 15.08 4.16
C LEU A 384 -38.08 13.76 4.44
N ASN A 385 -38.78 12.71 4.86
CA ASN A 385 -38.17 11.38 5.03
C ASN A 385 -37.89 10.70 3.68
N MET A 386 -38.76 10.89 2.69
CA MET A 386 -38.60 10.33 1.34
C MET A 386 -37.49 11.05 0.55
N GLU A 387 -37.27 12.35 0.75
CA GLU A 387 -36.10 13.05 0.19
C GLU A 387 -34.77 12.54 0.76
N VAL A 388 -34.72 12.22 2.06
CA VAL A 388 -33.53 11.62 2.69
C VAL A 388 -33.24 10.23 2.11
N GLU A 389 -34.25 9.38 1.97
CA GLU A 389 -34.13 8.04 1.35
C GLU A 389 -33.76 8.13 -0.15
N LEU A 390 -34.29 9.12 -0.88
CA LEU A 390 -33.91 9.38 -2.27
C LEU A 390 -32.45 9.85 -2.39
N ASN A 391 -31.99 10.77 -1.54
CA ASN A 391 -30.59 11.21 -1.52
C ASN A 391 -29.65 10.04 -1.20
N ASP A 392 -29.96 9.24 -0.18
CA ASP A 392 -29.19 8.04 0.15
C ASP A 392 -29.17 7.01 -1.00
N ALA A 393 -30.31 6.74 -1.67
CA ALA A 393 -30.36 5.88 -2.85
C ALA A 393 -29.48 6.40 -4.00
N ARG A 394 -29.50 7.73 -4.26
CA ARG A 394 -28.62 8.39 -5.23
C ARG A 394 -27.15 8.24 -4.84
N LYS A 395 -26.77 8.55 -3.59
CA LYS A 395 -25.41 8.42 -3.03
C LYS A 395 -24.88 6.98 -3.16
N LYS A 396 -25.69 5.98 -2.79
CA LYS A 396 -25.37 4.54 -2.90
C LYS A 396 -25.16 4.12 -4.35
N SER A 397 -26.00 4.56 -5.28
CA SER A 397 -25.87 4.26 -6.71
C SER A 397 -24.60 4.88 -7.32
N VAL A 398 -24.33 6.16 -7.06
CA VAL A 398 -23.11 6.87 -7.48
C VAL A 398 -21.86 6.19 -6.94
N THR A 399 -21.84 5.84 -5.66
CA THR A 399 -20.72 5.14 -5.02
C THR A 399 -20.47 3.79 -5.69
N ASN A 400 -21.51 3.01 -5.99
CA ASN A 400 -21.38 1.70 -6.63
C ASN A 400 -20.85 1.77 -8.06
N LYS A 401 -21.21 2.81 -8.84
CA LYS A 401 -20.63 3.06 -10.19
C LYS A 401 -19.11 3.12 -10.12
N TYR A 402 -18.58 4.02 -9.29
CA TYR A 402 -17.14 4.28 -9.22
C TYR A 402 -16.37 3.16 -8.50
N ASP A 403 -16.93 2.56 -7.44
CA ASP A 403 -16.33 1.41 -6.77
C ASP A 403 -16.22 0.19 -7.71
N MET A 404 -17.15 0.02 -8.65
CA MET A 404 -17.07 -1.05 -9.67
C MET A 404 -15.94 -0.81 -10.67
N LEU A 405 -15.74 0.44 -11.15
CA LEU A 405 -14.60 0.80 -12.01
C LEU A 405 -13.27 0.53 -11.29
N VAL A 406 -13.18 0.93 -10.02
CA VAL A 406 -12.05 0.62 -9.13
C VAL A 406 -11.82 -0.89 -9.00
N ALA A 407 -12.88 -1.69 -8.88
CA ALA A 407 -12.76 -3.15 -8.79
C ALA A 407 -12.23 -3.80 -10.08
N LYS A 408 -12.57 -3.26 -11.27
CA LYS A 408 -11.98 -3.70 -12.55
C LYS A 408 -10.47 -3.42 -12.57
N LEU A 409 -10.04 -2.20 -12.25
CA LEU A 409 -8.62 -1.81 -12.21
C LEU A 409 -7.80 -2.64 -11.21
N ARG A 410 -8.36 -2.92 -10.01
CA ARG A 410 -7.74 -3.80 -9.01
C ARG A 410 -7.56 -5.23 -9.52
N LEU A 411 -8.49 -5.74 -10.33
CA LEU A 411 -8.35 -7.04 -10.98
C LEU A 411 -7.23 -7.03 -12.02
N GLU A 412 -7.15 -6.01 -12.88
CA GLU A 412 -6.04 -5.89 -13.85
C GLU A 412 -4.66 -5.75 -13.18
N LYS A 413 -4.56 -5.09 -12.02
CA LYS A 413 -3.31 -5.10 -11.22
C LYS A 413 -2.98 -6.51 -10.74
N ALA A 414 -3.97 -7.25 -10.21
CA ALA A 414 -3.77 -8.61 -9.72
C ALA A 414 -3.37 -9.59 -10.85
N LEU A 415 -3.93 -9.44 -12.06
CA LEU A 415 -3.53 -10.15 -13.27
C LEU A 415 -2.12 -9.76 -13.76
N GLY A 416 -1.66 -8.56 -13.42
CA GLY A 416 -0.37 -7.98 -13.81
C GLY A 416 -0.38 -7.22 -15.14
N THR A 417 -1.57 -6.88 -15.65
CA THR A 417 -1.84 -6.33 -17.00
C THR A 417 -2.11 -4.83 -17.03
N LEU A 418 -2.38 -4.21 -15.87
CA LEU A 418 -2.89 -2.84 -15.78
C LEU A 418 -2.02 -1.79 -16.52
N ALA A 419 -0.69 -1.81 -16.32
CA ALA A 419 0.22 -0.89 -17.00
C ALA A 419 0.08 -0.98 -18.53
N ASN A 420 0.14 -2.19 -19.09
CA ASN A 420 0.02 -2.43 -20.53
C ASN A 420 -1.33 -1.93 -21.09
N ILE A 421 -2.43 -2.09 -20.35
CA ILE A 421 -3.78 -1.66 -20.76
C ILE A 421 -3.93 -0.13 -20.76
N LEU A 422 -3.16 0.56 -19.91
CA LEU A 422 -3.10 2.02 -19.86
C LEU A 422 -2.03 2.59 -20.79
N ASN A 423 -1.53 1.80 -21.75
CA ASN A 423 -0.44 2.12 -22.68
C ASN A 423 0.90 2.51 -22.01
N VAL A 424 1.10 2.13 -20.75
CA VAL A 424 2.35 2.36 -20.01
C VAL A 424 3.41 1.38 -20.50
N SER A 425 4.19 1.81 -21.49
CA SER A 425 5.26 1.02 -22.11
C SER A 425 6.51 1.01 -21.24
N VAL A 426 6.95 -0.19 -20.85
CA VAL A 426 8.21 -0.39 -20.11
C VAL A 426 9.42 -0.02 -20.96
N ASP A 427 9.34 -0.28 -22.26
CA ASP A 427 10.36 0.10 -23.23
C ASP A 427 10.49 1.65 -23.30
N ASP A 428 9.41 2.40 -23.09
CA ASP A 428 9.40 3.87 -23.11
C ASP A 428 9.92 4.45 -21.79
N ILE A 429 9.52 3.88 -20.64
CA ILE A 429 10.03 4.26 -19.30
C ILE A 429 11.55 4.09 -19.24
N THR A 430 12.06 2.99 -19.78
CA THR A 430 13.47 2.62 -19.67
C THR A 430 14.32 3.09 -20.85
N ASN A 431 13.70 3.47 -21.98
CA ASN A 431 14.32 3.60 -23.30
C ASN A 431 15.06 2.31 -23.76
N LEU A 432 14.64 1.14 -23.27
CA LEU A 432 15.27 -0.14 -23.55
C LEU A 432 14.26 -1.16 -24.07
N LYS A 433 14.52 -1.70 -25.28
CA LYS A 433 13.80 -2.87 -25.75
C LYS A 433 14.16 -4.07 -24.91
N TYR A 434 13.19 -4.69 -24.25
CA TYR A 434 13.37 -5.85 -23.35
C TYR A 434 14.13 -7.05 -23.98
N SER A 435 14.27 -7.09 -25.31
CA SER A 435 15.02 -8.12 -26.06
C SER A 435 16.51 -7.83 -26.29
N ASP A 436 17.04 -6.64 -25.95
CA ASP A 436 18.40 -6.27 -26.35
C ASP A 436 19.49 -6.99 -25.54
N LYS A 437 20.44 -7.62 -26.24
CA LYS A 437 21.57 -8.34 -25.61
C LYS A 437 22.58 -7.43 -24.92
N ASN A 438 22.52 -6.12 -25.16
CA ASN A 438 23.40 -5.11 -24.57
C ASN A 438 22.67 -3.75 -24.45
N PRO A 439 21.85 -3.54 -23.40
CA PRO A 439 20.99 -2.35 -23.28
C PRO A 439 21.77 -1.03 -23.26
N LYS A 440 21.34 -0.07 -24.08
CA LYS A 440 21.88 1.31 -24.14
C LYS A 440 21.02 2.28 -23.35
N TYR A 441 21.53 2.81 -22.24
CA TYR A 441 20.85 3.78 -21.38
C TYR A 441 21.74 4.99 -21.10
N LYS A 442 21.12 6.13 -20.75
CA LYS A 442 21.83 7.30 -20.22
C LYS A 442 22.43 6.92 -18.87
N LYS A 443 23.76 7.00 -18.74
CA LYS A 443 24.46 6.82 -17.46
C LYS A 443 24.08 7.93 -16.48
N ASP A 444 24.07 7.58 -15.21
CA ASP A 444 23.93 8.56 -14.13
C ASP A 444 25.24 9.33 -13.95
N THR A 445 25.16 10.58 -13.47
CA THR A 445 26.27 11.54 -13.40
C THR A 445 26.35 12.19 -12.02
N LEU A 446 27.53 12.68 -11.66
CA LEU A 446 27.77 13.50 -10.46
C LEU A 446 28.37 14.87 -10.86
N PRO A 447 28.11 15.96 -10.10
CA PRO A 447 27.22 16.03 -8.93
C PRO A 447 25.75 15.73 -9.29
N LEU A 448 24.95 15.41 -8.26
CA LEU A 448 23.52 15.21 -8.44
C LEU A 448 22.87 16.51 -8.92
N ASN A 449 21.84 16.40 -9.75
CA ASN A 449 20.92 17.52 -9.93
C ASN A 449 20.08 17.67 -8.65
N LEU A 450 19.77 18.91 -8.27
CA LEU A 450 19.00 19.27 -7.08
C LEU A 450 17.76 20.12 -7.44
N GLU A 451 17.41 20.12 -8.73
CA GLU A 451 16.57 21.09 -9.43
C GLU A 451 15.94 20.34 -10.61
N THR A 452 15.02 19.41 -10.31
CA THR A 452 14.74 18.24 -11.14
C THR A 452 13.92 18.55 -12.40
N ASP A 453 13.01 19.51 -12.37
CA ASP A 453 12.13 19.86 -13.49
C ASP A 453 12.53 21.13 -14.27
N HIS A 454 13.58 21.83 -13.81
CA HIS A 454 14.26 22.95 -14.46
C HIS A 454 13.54 24.31 -14.32
N ASP A 455 12.69 24.47 -13.29
CA ASP A 455 12.00 25.71 -12.93
C ASP A 455 12.85 26.74 -12.14
N LYS A 456 14.01 26.31 -11.62
CA LYS A 456 15.02 27.03 -10.80
C LYS A 456 14.73 27.09 -9.29
N ILE A 457 13.73 26.37 -8.79
CA ILE A 457 13.52 26.12 -7.37
C ILE A 457 14.17 24.78 -7.02
N LEU A 458 14.92 24.73 -5.92
CA LEU A 458 15.57 23.48 -5.50
C LEU A 458 14.53 22.48 -4.96
N ASP A 459 14.69 21.19 -5.26
CA ASP A 459 13.79 20.08 -4.88
C ASP A 459 13.45 20.03 -3.36
N MET A 460 14.29 20.64 -2.50
CA MET A 460 14.08 20.72 -1.05
C MET A 460 13.23 21.92 -0.59
N GLN A 461 12.87 22.83 -1.51
CA GLN A 461 12.10 24.05 -1.27
C GLN A 461 10.88 24.16 -2.20
N ASP A 462 10.84 23.35 -3.25
CA ASP A 462 9.72 23.22 -4.16
C ASP A 462 8.54 22.45 -3.52
N ILE A 463 7.32 22.86 -3.84
CA ILE A 463 6.07 22.18 -3.50
C ILE A 463 5.49 21.46 -4.72
N CYS A 464 5.78 21.92 -5.93
CA CYS A 464 5.26 21.42 -7.20
C CYS A 464 6.37 20.88 -8.12
N ASP A 465 7.06 19.82 -7.67
CA ASP A 465 8.25 19.21 -8.30
C ASP A 465 8.13 18.79 -9.78
N LYS A 466 6.95 18.90 -10.41
CA LYS A 466 6.71 18.68 -11.85
C LYS A 466 5.84 19.79 -12.43
N SER A 467 6.38 21.00 -12.50
CA SER A 467 5.68 22.22 -12.92
C SER A 467 5.58 22.37 -14.44
N GLN A 468 4.37 22.25 -14.99
CA GLN A 468 4.11 22.33 -16.45
C GLN A 468 4.50 23.67 -17.12
N ASN A 469 4.74 24.74 -16.36
CA ASN A 469 5.13 26.03 -16.92
C ASN A 469 6.22 26.70 -16.07
N ILE A 470 7.40 26.10 -16.14
CA ILE A 470 8.75 26.56 -15.78
C ILE A 470 8.98 28.10 -15.84
N LEU A 471 8.31 28.82 -16.74
CA LEU A 471 8.48 30.28 -16.91
C LEU A 471 7.50 31.14 -16.09
N ASN A 472 6.53 30.53 -15.39
CA ASN A 472 5.47 31.23 -14.65
C ASN A 472 5.11 30.50 -13.35
N VAL A 473 6.15 30.07 -12.65
CA VAL A 473 6.13 29.48 -11.30
C VAL A 473 6.25 30.55 -10.22
N ASN A 474 5.73 30.27 -9.03
CA ASN A 474 5.89 31.11 -7.85
C ASN A 474 7.13 30.67 -7.04
N LYS A 475 7.36 31.30 -5.88
CA LYS A 475 8.51 31.01 -4.98
C LYS A 475 8.53 29.60 -4.33
N PHE A 476 7.57 28.74 -4.69
CA PHE A 476 7.37 27.36 -4.23
C PHE A 476 7.19 26.40 -5.43
N GLY A 477 7.67 26.78 -6.62
CA GLY A 477 7.57 26.07 -7.92
C GLY A 477 6.17 25.91 -8.52
N CYS A 478 5.13 26.18 -7.75
CA CYS A 478 3.76 26.10 -8.22
C CYS A 478 3.36 27.28 -9.12
N LYS A 479 2.61 27.01 -10.19
CA LYS A 479 1.92 28.03 -11.00
C LYS A 479 0.99 28.89 -10.10
N ASN A 480 0.79 30.17 -10.47
CA ASN A 480 0.15 31.18 -9.61
C ASN A 480 -1.16 30.78 -8.90
N HIS A 481 -1.25 31.15 -7.61
CA HIS A 481 -2.29 30.86 -6.61
C HIS A 481 -2.57 29.36 -6.32
N SER A 482 -1.81 28.83 -5.36
CA SER A 482 -1.84 27.45 -4.86
C SER A 482 -3.03 27.11 -3.94
N GLU A 483 -4.21 27.67 -4.21
CA GLU A 483 -5.40 27.52 -3.33
C GLU A 483 -6.73 27.33 -4.08
N ASP A 484 -6.84 27.71 -5.36
CA ASP A 484 -8.08 27.46 -6.11
C ASP A 484 -8.08 26.06 -6.72
N SER A 485 -8.64 25.11 -5.97
CA SER A 485 -8.96 23.74 -6.40
C SER A 485 -10.00 23.71 -7.55
N GLY A 486 -10.63 24.85 -7.85
CA GLY A 486 -11.75 25.00 -8.76
C GLY A 486 -13.09 24.56 -8.15
N ILE A 487 -13.12 24.14 -6.88
CA ILE A 487 -14.34 23.61 -6.25
C ILE A 487 -15.40 24.70 -6.07
N GLU A 488 -15.02 25.92 -5.67
CA GLU A 488 -15.98 27.03 -5.59
C GLU A 488 -16.54 27.40 -6.97
N ASP A 489 -15.74 27.31 -8.02
CA ASP A 489 -16.20 27.52 -9.39
C ASP A 489 -17.07 26.37 -9.91
N LEU A 490 -16.78 25.12 -9.54
CA LEU A 490 -17.68 23.98 -9.75
C LEU A 490 -19.04 24.20 -9.09
N LEU A 491 -19.07 24.66 -7.83
CA LEU A 491 -20.32 24.94 -7.10
C LEU A 491 -21.10 26.12 -7.73
N LYS A 492 -20.43 27.15 -8.26
CA LYS A 492 -21.08 28.26 -9.00
C LYS A 492 -21.59 27.83 -10.38
N GLN A 493 -20.87 26.94 -11.06
CA GLN A 493 -21.17 26.52 -12.44
C GLN A 493 -22.13 25.32 -12.51
N ALA A 494 -22.33 24.60 -11.41
CA ALA A 494 -23.24 23.47 -11.32
C ALA A 494 -24.66 23.88 -11.77
N PRO A 495 -25.17 23.36 -12.91
CA PRO A 495 -26.55 23.61 -13.27
C PRO A 495 -27.45 22.86 -12.27
N LEU A 496 -28.36 23.60 -11.62
CA LEU A 496 -29.47 23.05 -10.84
C LEU A 496 -30.05 21.83 -11.56
N ILE A 497 -30.22 20.69 -10.89
CA ILE A 497 -30.64 19.43 -11.54
C ILE A 497 -32.16 19.42 -11.77
N GLN A 498 -32.64 20.46 -12.45
CA GLN A 498 -33.96 20.46 -13.07
C GLN A 498 -33.95 19.45 -14.23
N GLU A 499 -34.41 18.23 -13.96
CA GLU A 499 -34.98 17.38 -15.00
C GLU A 499 -35.92 18.24 -15.85
N LYS A 500 -35.67 18.32 -17.16
CA LYS A 500 -36.20 19.37 -18.04
C LYS A 500 -37.73 19.47 -17.95
N LYS A 501 -38.23 20.43 -17.16
CA LYS A 501 -39.65 20.79 -17.10
C LYS A 501 -40.09 21.24 -18.50
N LYS A 502 -40.70 20.33 -19.27
CA LYS A 502 -41.39 20.67 -20.51
C LYS A 502 -42.45 21.71 -20.16
N LYS A 503 -42.33 22.92 -20.73
CA LYS A 503 -43.40 23.91 -20.69
C LYS A 503 -44.63 23.33 -21.39
N SER A 504 -45.61 22.88 -20.61
CA SER A 504 -46.98 22.67 -21.09
C SER A 504 -47.74 23.99 -20.98
N THR A 505 -47.42 24.93 -21.86
CA THR A 505 -48.17 26.19 -21.98
C THR A 505 -49.50 25.94 -22.66
N THR A 506 -50.57 25.88 -21.88
CA THR A 506 -51.92 26.17 -22.36
C THR A 506 -52.59 27.07 -21.33
N SER A 507 -52.76 28.35 -21.67
CA SER A 507 -53.62 29.23 -20.89
C SER A 507 -55.08 28.87 -21.15
N ILE A 508 -55.88 28.79 -20.08
CA ILE A 508 -57.29 29.16 -20.12
C ILE A 508 -57.48 30.20 -19.02
N THR A 509 -58.27 31.22 -19.31
CA THR A 509 -58.46 32.42 -18.49
C THR A 509 -59.47 32.22 -17.38
N ASP A 510 -59.56 33.21 -16.50
CA ASP A 510 -60.60 33.36 -15.49
C ASP A 510 -62.01 33.31 -16.11
N ASP A 511 -62.96 32.66 -15.41
CA ASP A 511 -64.34 33.13 -15.22
C ASP A 511 -65.12 32.24 -14.24
N ILE A 512 -66.26 32.75 -13.75
CA ILE A 512 -67.31 32.08 -12.93
C ILE A 512 -67.01 31.87 -11.42
N MET A 513 -67.69 32.68 -10.60
CA MET A 513 -68.06 32.37 -9.20
C MET A 513 -69.47 31.73 -9.17
N GLU A 514 -70.00 31.44 -7.96
CA GLU A 514 -71.30 30.78 -7.68
C GLU A 514 -71.27 29.24 -7.88
N GLU A 515 -71.94 28.41 -7.08
CA GLU A 515 -72.81 28.66 -5.91
C GLU A 515 -72.67 27.52 -4.85
N LEU A 516 -73.17 27.75 -3.63
CA LEU A 516 -73.22 26.74 -2.54
C LEU A 516 -74.59 26.04 -2.48
N PRO A 517 -74.62 24.79 -1.98
CA PRO A 517 -75.72 24.40 -1.09
C PRO A 517 -75.25 23.75 0.23
N ASP A 518 -76.03 23.98 1.29
CA ASP A 518 -75.84 23.51 2.67
C ASP A 518 -76.46 22.12 2.92
N VAL A 519 -75.77 21.24 3.65
CA VAL A 519 -76.37 20.10 4.36
C VAL A 519 -75.64 19.78 5.68
N SER A 520 -76.38 19.88 6.78
CA SER A 520 -76.15 19.17 8.05
C SER A 520 -77.48 19.03 8.82
N PRO A 521 -77.61 18.23 9.90
CA PRO A 521 -76.58 17.42 10.59
C PRO A 521 -77.00 15.94 10.84
N SER A 522 -76.13 15.11 11.44
CA SER A 522 -76.50 14.17 12.53
C SER A 522 -75.32 13.33 13.08
N THR A 523 -75.39 12.98 14.37
CA THR A 523 -74.58 12.01 15.14
C THR A 523 -75.37 11.58 16.38
N PRO A 524 -74.96 10.60 17.25
CA PRO A 524 -73.95 9.53 17.14
C PRO A 524 -74.60 8.12 17.39
N PRO A 525 -73.82 7.08 17.77
CA PRO A 525 -73.80 6.73 19.21
C PRO A 525 -72.40 6.33 19.77
N LYS A 526 -72.30 6.20 21.11
CA LYS A 526 -71.10 5.74 21.87
C LYS A 526 -71.44 4.54 22.77
N PRO A 527 -70.48 3.63 23.05
CA PRO A 527 -70.00 3.44 24.45
C PRO A 527 -68.50 3.04 24.55
N LYS A 528 -67.79 3.02 25.71
CA LYS A 528 -67.97 3.62 27.07
C LYS A 528 -66.58 3.72 27.78
N LYS A 529 -66.55 4.47 28.89
CA LYS A 529 -65.37 4.91 29.69
C LYS A 529 -64.73 3.86 30.61
N THR A 530 -63.48 4.10 31.03
CA THR A 530 -63.08 4.15 32.47
C THR A 530 -61.86 5.06 32.74
N TYR A 531 -61.85 5.74 33.90
CA TYR A 531 -60.83 6.64 34.53
C TYR A 531 -61.22 6.75 36.04
N PRO A 532 -60.33 7.01 37.03
CA PRO A 532 -59.49 8.22 37.23
C PRO A 532 -58.01 7.89 37.62
N MET A 533 -57.00 8.77 37.80
CA MET A 533 -56.82 10.09 38.48
C MET A 533 -57.07 10.05 40.00
N GLN A 534 -56.39 10.78 40.90
CA GLN A 534 -55.45 11.94 40.90
C GLN A 534 -54.22 11.57 41.82
N GLN A 535 -53.17 12.32 42.21
CA GLN A 535 -52.36 13.56 41.94
C GLN A 535 -51.08 13.40 42.85
N ASP A 536 -49.99 14.18 42.97
CA ASP A 536 -49.40 15.44 42.43
C ASP A 536 -47.84 15.36 42.71
N GLU A 537 -46.91 16.33 42.66
CA GLU A 537 -46.88 17.80 42.44
C GLU A 537 -45.57 18.18 41.65
N LYS A 538 -44.59 18.92 42.22
CA LYS A 538 -43.38 19.45 41.54
C LYS A 538 -42.05 19.33 42.33
N LEU A 539 -40.92 19.18 41.63
CA LEU A 539 -39.93 20.24 41.35
C LEU A 539 -38.73 19.74 40.50
N PHE A 540 -38.18 20.66 39.69
CA PHE A 540 -36.87 20.73 38.99
C PHE A 540 -35.73 19.84 39.56
N GLU A 541 -34.79 19.25 38.80
CA GLU A 541 -34.33 19.45 37.40
C GLU A 541 -33.38 18.26 36.98
N ASN A 542 -32.82 18.04 35.77
CA ASN A 542 -32.88 18.65 34.42
C ASN A 542 -32.44 17.59 33.35
N ASN A 543 -32.36 17.99 32.06
CA ASN A 543 -31.58 17.41 30.95
C ASN A 543 -31.85 15.94 30.56
N THR A 544 -32.85 15.77 29.68
CA THR A 544 -32.99 14.60 28.80
C THR A 544 -32.72 14.96 27.34
N GLN A 545 -32.11 14.04 26.58
CA GLN A 545 -32.52 13.78 25.20
C GLN A 545 -32.55 12.25 24.93
N PRO A 546 -33.38 11.79 23.98
CA PRO A 546 -33.92 10.41 23.98
C PRO A 546 -33.09 9.39 23.17
N PRO A 547 -33.38 8.08 23.30
CA PRO A 547 -32.52 7.01 22.76
C PRO A 547 -32.77 6.68 21.29
N ILE A 548 -31.70 6.34 20.57
CA ILE A 548 -31.75 5.69 19.26
C ILE A 548 -31.66 4.17 19.44
N GLN A 549 -32.53 3.42 18.76
CA GLN A 549 -32.65 1.97 18.90
C GLN A 549 -31.57 1.23 18.11
N ASN A 550 -31.02 0.15 18.69
CA ASN A 550 -30.18 -0.79 17.96
C ASN A 550 -31.01 -1.65 17.01
N LYS A 551 -30.54 -1.82 15.77
CA LYS A 551 -30.71 -3.08 15.02
C LYS A 551 -29.32 -3.59 14.63
N ALA A 552 -29.15 -4.90 14.71
CA ALA A 552 -27.84 -5.55 14.61
C ALA A 552 -27.57 -6.02 13.18
N ASP A 553 -26.34 -5.81 12.71
CA ASP A 553 -25.74 -6.44 11.53
C ASP A 553 -24.20 -6.44 11.67
N ASP A 554 -23.69 -7.01 12.78
CA ASP A 554 -22.26 -7.23 13.00
C ASP A 554 -21.96 -8.74 12.99
N ALA A 555 -21.54 -9.25 11.83
CA ALA A 555 -20.79 -10.50 11.78
C ALA A 555 -19.43 -10.29 12.48
N PRO A 556 -18.90 -11.27 13.24
CA PRO A 556 -17.72 -11.05 14.08
C PRO A 556 -16.49 -10.70 13.23
N LYS A 557 -16.04 -9.45 13.32
CA LYS A 557 -14.78 -9.00 12.70
C LYS A 557 -13.63 -9.87 13.21
N LEU A 558 -12.89 -10.46 12.27
CA LEU A 558 -11.69 -11.23 12.58
C LEU A 558 -10.64 -10.30 13.19
N LEU A 559 -10.24 -10.59 14.43
CA LEU A 559 -9.26 -9.82 15.18
C LEU A 559 -7.86 -10.01 14.55
N HIS A 560 -7.34 -8.98 13.88
CA HIS A 560 -6.03 -9.05 13.23
C HIS A 560 -4.88 -8.70 14.19
N ASN A 561 -3.73 -9.38 14.06
CA ASN A 561 -2.51 -9.18 14.86
C ASN A 561 -1.78 -7.82 14.62
N LYS A 562 -2.50 -6.78 14.16
CA LYS A 562 -2.00 -5.41 13.91
C LYS A 562 -2.84 -4.31 14.59
N GLU A 563 -3.84 -4.65 15.38
CA GLU A 563 -4.64 -3.65 16.11
C GLU A 563 -3.93 -3.18 17.40
N TYR A 564 -3.95 -1.88 17.66
CA TYR A 564 -3.23 -1.26 18.78
C TYR A 564 -4.19 -0.75 19.87
N ILE A 565 -3.82 -0.95 21.14
CA ILE A 565 -4.57 -0.42 22.28
C ILE A 565 -4.01 0.96 22.62
N TYR A 566 -4.78 2.02 22.35
CA TYR A 566 -4.37 3.42 22.55
C TYR A 566 -4.85 4.00 23.89
N PHE A 567 -4.11 5.00 24.38
CA PHE A 567 -4.34 5.72 25.63
C PHE A 567 -4.27 7.24 25.43
N GLU A 568 -5.06 7.99 26.19
CA GLU A 568 -5.03 9.46 26.21
C GLU A 568 -3.67 10.00 26.73
N TYR A 569 -3.34 11.24 26.40
CA TYR A 569 -2.11 11.88 26.86
C TYR A 569 -2.07 11.97 28.40
N GLY A 570 -0.93 11.61 29.00
CA GLY A 570 -0.77 11.52 30.46
C GLY A 570 -1.58 10.44 31.18
N SER A 571 -2.51 9.75 30.51
CA SER A 571 -3.51 8.88 31.12
C SER A 571 -3.14 7.39 31.09
N SER A 572 -3.76 6.62 31.99
CA SER A 572 -3.81 5.16 31.99
C SER A 572 -5.23 4.62 31.76
N LYS A 573 -6.22 5.49 31.53
CA LYS A 573 -7.60 5.09 31.22
C LYS A 573 -7.71 4.59 29.78
N LEU A 574 -8.51 3.53 29.57
CA LEU A 574 -8.83 3.00 28.24
C LEU A 574 -9.98 3.80 27.62
N THR A 575 -9.79 4.26 26.37
CA THR A 575 -10.85 4.88 25.56
C THR A 575 -11.95 3.86 25.24
N ASN A 576 -13.15 4.32 24.85
CA ASN A 576 -14.26 3.41 24.53
C ASN A 576 -13.97 2.49 23.33
N ASN A 577 -13.16 2.94 22.37
CA ASN A 577 -12.69 2.10 21.26
C ASN A 577 -11.66 1.06 21.73
N SER A 578 -10.71 1.47 22.59
CA SER A 578 -9.75 0.55 23.21
C SER A 578 -10.42 -0.51 24.10
N LYS A 579 -11.56 -0.19 24.76
CA LYS A 579 -12.36 -1.18 25.51
C LYS A 579 -12.90 -2.28 24.59
N ARG A 580 -13.61 -1.93 23.51
CA ARG A 580 -14.15 -2.90 22.53
C ARG A 580 -13.08 -3.88 22.02
N LEU A 581 -11.87 -3.37 21.74
CA LEU A 581 -10.73 -4.20 21.36
C LEU A 581 -10.32 -5.17 22.48
N VAL A 582 -10.17 -4.70 23.72
CA VAL A 582 -9.83 -5.53 24.87
C VAL A 582 -10.94 -6.55 25.20
N ASP A 583 -12.20 -6.21 24.98
CA ASP A 583 -13.35 -7.12 25.19
C ASP A 583 -13.34 -8.28 24.17
N MET A 584 -12.92 -8.03 22.92
CA MET A 584 -12.66 -9.10 21.94
C MET A 584 -11.48 -10.01 22.36
N ILE A 585 -10.42 -9.45 22.94
CA ILE A 585 -9.30 -10.21 23.50
C ILE A 585 -9.77 -11.09 24.67
N ILE A 586 -10.65 -10.57 25.54
CA ILE A 586 -11.29 -11.34 26.64
C ILE A 586 -12.11 -12.50 26.08
N ALA A 587 -12.91 -12.28 25.04
CA ALA A 587 -13.71 -13.35 24.42
C ALA A 587 -12.82 -14.49 23.88
N LYS A 588 -11.74 -14.15 23.16
CA LYS A 588 -10.79 -15.14 22.62
C LYS A 588 -10.05 -15.92 23.74
N LEU A 589 -9.64 -15.25 24.82
CA LEU A 589 -8.97 -15.88 25.97
C LEU A 589 -9.92 -16.64 26.93
N LYS A 590 -11.23 -16.46 26.80
CA LYS A 590 -12.25 -17.31 27.47
C LYS A 590 -12.60 -18.54 26.64
N HIS A 591 -12.65 -18.40 25.31
CA HIS A 591 -12.90 -19.50 24.38
C HIS A 591 -11.75 -20.52 24.37
N ASP A 592 -10.52 -20.05 24.15
CA ASP A 592 -9.31 -20.87 24.28
C ASP A 592 -8.69 -20.65 25.67
N LYS A 593 -8.52 -21.73 26.45
CA LYS A 593 -7.98 -21.69 27.82
C LYS A 593 -6.46 -21.87 27.89
N ASN A 594 -5.81 -22.36 26.84
CA ASN A 594 -4.37 -22.66 26.80
C ASN A 594 -3.58 -21.50 26.21
N LEU A 595 -4.21 -20.72 25.31
CA LEU A 595 -3.65 -19.53 24.68
C LEU A 595 -3.07 -18.54 25.71
N LYS A 596 -1.82 -18.12 25.51
CA LYS A 596 -1.15 -17.10 26.34
C LYS A 596 -1.15 -15.75 25.61
N LEU A 597 -1.03 -14.67 26.36
CA LEU A 597 -0.99 -13.30 25.84
C LEU A 597 0.35 -12.64 26.20
N LYS A 598 0.94 -11.95 25.24
CA LYS A 598 2.04 -11.01 25.46
C LYS A 598 1.56 -9.60 25.16
N LEU A 599 1.67 -8.73 26.16
CA LEU A 599 1.40 -7.29 26.05
C LEU A 599 2.74 -6.54 26.01
N THR A 600 2.90 -5.63 25.05
CA THR A 600 4.12 -4.83 24.88
C THR A 600 3.75 -3.36 24.76
N GLY A 601 4.06 -2.57 25.79
CA GLY A 601 3.77 -1.14 25.81
C GLY A 601 4.90 -0.29 25.23
N TYR A 602 4.54 0.89 24.73
CA TYR A 602 5.44 1.89 24.15
C TYR A 602 5.09 3.33 24.61
N THR A 603 6.00 4.28 24.36
CA THR A 603 5.82 5.72 24.56
C THR A 603 6.25 6.51 23.32
N ASP A 604 5.94 7.80 23.33
CA ASP A 604 6.70 8.82 22.61
C ASP A 604 8.09 9.03 23.22
N ASN A 605 8.91 9.86 22.58
CA ASN A 605 10.27 10.25 23.02
C ASN A 605 10.30 11.33 24.13
N LEU A 606 9.16 11.66 24.76
CA LEU A 606 9.08 12.79 25.69
C LEU A 606 9.46 12.42 27.12
N GLY A 607 10.76 12.24 27.34
CA GLY A 607 11.38 12.14 28.66
C GLY A 607 12.59 11.19 28.67
N PRO A 608 13.27 11.05 29.82
CA PRO A 608 14.40 10.12 29.94
C PRO A 608 13.96 8.67 29.75
N LYS A 609 14.69 7.91 28.91
CA LYS A 609 14.48 6.50 28.58
C LYS A 609 14.01 5.62 29.76
N ARG A 610 14.68 5.68 30.91
CA ARG A 610 14.30 4.92 32.13
C ARG A 610 12.89 5.23 32.66
N ARG A 611 12.42 6.49 32.53
CA ARG A 611 11.02 6.86 32.86
C ARG A 611 10.04 6.38 31.79
N ASN A 612 10.47 6.33 30.53
CA ASN A 612 9.65 5.86 29.41
C ASN A 612 9.47 4.33 29.41
N GLU A 613 10.50 3.56 29.78
CA GLU A 613 10.41 2.10 30.04
C GLU A 613 9.42 1.77 31.17
N ILE A 614 9.43 2.53 32.27
CA ILE A 614 8.46 2.37 33.38
C ILE A 614 7.05 2.74 32.94
N ARG A 615 6.86 3.88 32.24
CA ARG A 615 5.56 4.35 31.74
C ARG A 615 4.93 3.39 30.72
N SER A 616 5.72 2.91 29.77
CA SER A 616 5.29 1.95 28.74
C SER A 616 4.83 0.63 29.37
N LYS A 617 5.61 0.08 30.33
CA LYS A 617 5.20 -1.10 31.10
C LYS A 617 3.89 -0.88 31.85
N SER A 618 3.75 0.25 32.54
CA SER A 618 2.56 0.61 33.33
C SER A 618 1.26 0.67 32.50
N ARG A 619 1.32 1.11 31.23
CA ARG A 619 0.17 1.02 30.31
C ARG A 619 -0.23 -0.42 30.04
N ALA A 620 0.73 -1.28 29.70
CA ALA A 620 0.49 -2.70 29.44
C ALA A 620 0.03 -3.47 30.69
N ASP A 621 0.55 -3.15 31.88
CA ASP A 621 0.06 -3.66 33.17
C ASP A 621 -1.38 -3.18 33.47
N THR A 622 -1.82 -2.06 32.91
CA THR A 622 -3.21 -1.58 33.04
C THR A 622 -4.17 -2.36 32.15
N VAL A 623 -3.76 -2.74 30.93
CA VAL A 623 -4.49 -3.72 30.11
C VAL A 623 -4.56 -5.07 30.84
N LYS A 624 -3.43 -5.56 31.39
CA LYS A 624 -3.41 -6.82 32.17
C LYS A 624 -4.39 -6.79 33.35
N ARG A 625 -4.46 -5.68 34.11
CA ARG A 625 -5.43 -5.53 35.22
C ARG A 625 -6.88 -5.56 34.74
N TYR A 626 -7.21 -4.93 33.61
CA TYR A 626 -8.56 -5.00 33.03
C TYR A 626 -8.92 -6.43 32.60
N LEU A 627 -7.99 -7.14 31.94
CA LEU A 627 -8.19 -8.55 31.55
C LEU A 627 -8.43 -9.46 32.77
N ILE A 628 -7.66 -9.28 33.86
CA ILE A 628 -7.83 -10.04 35.10
C ILE A 628 -9.18 -9.75 35.76
N ALA A 629 -9.58 -8.47 35.84
CA ALA A 629 -10.89 -8.08 36.39
C ALA A 629 -12.07 -8.71 35.64
N HIS A 630 -11.92 -9.02 34.35
CA HIS A 630 -12.91 -9.72 33.53
C HIS A 630 -12.76 -11.25 33.52
N GLY A 631 -11.91 -11.81 34.39
CA GLY A 631 -11.81 -13.26 34.63
C GLY A 631 -10.77 -14.01 33.80
N ILE A 632 -9.74 -13.33 33.26
CA ILE A 632 -8.58 -14.00 32.65
C ILE A 632 -7.49 -14.26 33.71
N ASP A 633 -6.96 -15.48 33.76
CA ASP A 633 -5.86 -15.82 34.67
C ASP A 633 -4.60 -14.99 34.36
N GLY A 634 -4.15 -14.20 35.33
CA GLY A 634 -2.99 -13.33 35.23
C GLY A 634 -1.65 -14.07 34.96
N ARG A 635 -1.60 -15.39 35.15
CA ARG A 635 -0.47 -16.25 34.78
C ARG A 635 -0.36 -16.48 33.27
N ARG A 636 -1.48 -16.35 32.53
CA ARG A 636 -1.51 -16.44 31.06
C ARG A 636 -1.06 -15.15 30.36
N ILE A 637 -0.80 -14.06 31.09
CA ILE A 637 -0.53 -12.73 30.54
C ILE A 637 0.88 -12.26 30.92
N SER A 638 1.77 -12.14 29.94
CA SER A 638 3.11 -11.53 30.08
C SER A 638 3.07 -10.05 29.67
N VAL A 639 3.88 -9.21 30.33
CA VAL A 639 3.88 -7.74 30.14
C VAL A 639 5.32 -7.22 30.02
N PHE A 640 5.55 -6.42 28.99
CA PHE A 640 6.82 -5.76 28.67
C PHE A 640 6.60 -4.26 28.42
N GLY A 641 7.57 -3.43 28.77
CA GLY A 641 7.63 -2.02 28.37
C GLY A 641 8.90 -1.77 27.56
N MET A 642 8.76 -1.16 26.39
CA MET A 642 9.85 -0.95 25.42
C MET A 642 10.29 0.53 25.32
N GLY A 643 9.71 1.41 26.15
CA GLY A 643 9.94 2.85 26.09
C GLY A 643 9.57 3.44 24.73
N GLU A 644 10.41 4.35 24.23
CA GLU A 644 10.25 5.04 22.95
C GLU A 644 10.79 4.25 21.73
N SER A 645 11.29 3.03 21.93
CA SER A 645 11.81 2.22 20.82
C SER A 645 10.69 1.74 19.89
N ASN A 646 11.03 1.45 18.62
CA ASN A 646 10.09 1.05 17.58
C ASN A 646 8.87 2.00 17.46
N PRO A 647 9.07 3.30 17.17
CA PRO A 647 7.98 4.21 16.84
C PRO A 647 7.28 3.75 15.54
N ILE A 648 5.96 3.96 15.48
CA ILE A 648 5.13 3.69 14.29
C ILE A 648 4.72 4.97 13.54
N ALA A 649 5.00 6.14 14.13
CA ALA A 649 4.79 7.45 13.53
C ALA A 649 5.87 8.43 14.00
N SER A 650 5.98 9.59 13.33
CA SER A 650 6.98 10.60 13.69
C SER A 650 6.80 11.11 15.12
N ASN A 651 7.88 11.15 15.90
CA ASN A 651 7.89 11.78 17.22
C ASN A 651 7.94 13.32 17.16
N ALA A 652 8.05 13.93 15.97
CA ALA A 652 8.09 15.39 15.81
C ALA A 652 6.71 16.04 16.04
N THR A 653 5.61 15.40 15.65
CA THR A 653 4.25 15.96 15.76
C THR A 653 3.49 15.43 16.99
N PRO A 654 2.57 16.20 17.59
CA PRO A 654 1.73 15.72 18.69
C PRO A 654 0.91 14.46 18.33
N GLU A 655 0.48 14.35 17.08
CA GLU A 655 -0.35 13.29 16.52
C GLU A 655 0.47 12.01 16.38
N GLY A 656 1.66 12.08 15.80
CA GLY A 656 2.56 10.93 15.68
C GLY A 656 3.06 10.44 17.04
N ARG A 657 3.34 11.36 17.98
CA ARG A 657 3.55 11.02 19.40
C ARG A 657 2.34 10.29 20.00
N SER A 658 1.11 10.62 19.61
CA SER A 658 -0.09 9.92 20.10
C SER A 658 -0.17 8.47 19.66
N LEU A 659 0.20 8.18 18.40
CA LEU A 659 0.25 6.82 17.86
C LEU A 659 1.38 5.99 18.50
N ASN A 660 2.48 6.62 18.90
CA ASN A 660 3.57 5.95 19.61
C ASN A 660 3.20 5.56 21.06
N ARG A 661 2.23 6.22 21.70
CA ARG A 661 1.71 5.90 23.05
C ARG A 661 0.72 4.71 23.05
N ARG A 662 1.17 3.56 22.51
CA ARG A 662 0.36 2.34 22.28
C ARG A 662 0.71 1.18 23.22
N VAL A 663 -0.17 0.19 23.29
CA VAL A 663 0.14 -1.19 23.72
C VAL A 663 -0.20 -2.15 22.58
N GLU A 664 0.78 -2.97 22.19
CA GLU A 664 0.63 -4.11 21.29
C GLU A 664 0.26 -5.36 22.08
N PHE A 665 -0.53 -6.25 21.47
CA PHE A 665 -0.81 -7.58 21.99
C PHE A 665 -0.43 -8.65 20.96
N LYS A 666 0.02 -9.81 21.44
CA LYS A 666 0.24 -11.02 20.64
C LYS A 666 -0.22 -12.25 21.39
N PHE A 667 -0.88 -13.18 20.71
CA PHE A 667 -1.20 -14.49 21.25
C PHE A 667 -0.03 -15.46 21.05
N ILE A 668 0.14 -16.39 21.99
CA ILE A 668 1.22 -17.39 22.00
C ILE A 668 0.59 -18.74 22.36
N ASP A 669 0.84 -19.77 21.55
CA ASP A 669 0.38 -21.14 21.84
C ASP A 669 1.34 -21.90 22.77
N GLU A 670 1.08 -23.18 23.03
CA GLU A 670 1.93 -23.97 23.93
C GLU A 670 3.16 -24.59 23.25
N ASN A 671 3.26 -24.46 21.91
CA ASN A 671 4.40 -24.91 21.10
C ASN A 671 5.39 -23.77 20.80
N GLY A 672 5.03 -22.51 21.11
CA GLY A 672 5.81 -21.32 20.77
C GLY A 672 5.64 -20.86 19.32
N ILE A 673 4.61 -21.34 18.61
CA ILE A 673 4.36 -21.04 17.19
C ILE A 673 3.38 -19.87 17.07
N GLN A 674 3.64 -18.97 16.12
CA GLN A 674 2.76 -17.84 15.82
C GLN A 674 1.50 -18.33 15.09
N GLN A 675 0.35 -18.32 15.76
CA GLN A 675 -0.94 -18.51 15.10
C GLN A 675 -1.46 -17.20 14.51
N ASP A 676 -1.24 -17.04 13.20
CA ASP A 676 -2.21 -16.40 12.31
C ASP A 676 -3.08 -17.52 11.72
N TYR A 677 -4.36 -17.59 12.07
CA TYR A 677 -5.21 -18.73 11.68
C TYR A 677 -6.65 -18.32 11.31
N ILE A 678 -7.09 -18.78 10.14
CA ILE A 678 -8.46 -18.64 9.61
C ILE A 678 -9.19 -19.97 9.83
N SER A 679 -10.46 -19.94 10.21
CA SER A 679 -11.19 -21.14 10.67
C SER A 679 -11.71 -22.04 9.55
N GLU A 680 -11.14 -23.23 9.40
CA GLU A 680 -11.80 -24.32 8.66
C GLU A 680 -12.96 -24.91 9.48
N LYS A 681 -14.20 -24.44 9.28
CA LYS A 681 -15.38 -25.12 9.87
C LYS A 681 -16.73 -25.04 9.13
N GLU A 682 -16.73 -24.75 7.83
CA GLU A 682 -17.94 -24.74 6.98
C GLU A 682 -17.86 -25.71 5.78
N LYS A 683 -17.34 -26.93 5.99
CA LYS A 683 -17.19 -27.96 4.92
C LYS A 683 -18.18 -29.12 4.97
N ASN A 684 -19.12 -29.14 5.92
CA ASN A 684 -20.11 -30.23 6.08
C ASN A 684 -21.56 -29.71 6.10
N TYR A 685 -22.03 -29.19 4.97
CA TYR A 685 -23.45 -29.17 4.63
C TYR A 685 -23.62 -29.50 3.14
N GLN A 686 -24.31 -30.59 2.85
CA GLN A 686 -24.62 -31.06 1.49
C GLN A 686 -26.09 -31.49 1.45
N PRO A 687 -26.97 -30.80 0.68
CA PRO A 687 -28.34 -31.24 0.50
C PRO A 687 -28.39 -32.48 -0.39
N LYS A 688 -29.22 -33.47 -0.02
CA LYS A 688 -29.45 -34.65 -0.86
C LYS A 688 -30.28 -34.27 -2.10
N THR A 689 -29.71 -34.44 -3.30
CA THR A 689 -30.46 -34.35 -4.56
C THR A 689 -30.69 -35.73 -5.17
N THR A 690 -31.93 -35.99 -5.58
CA THR A 690 -32.38 -37.27 -6.16
C THR A 690 -31.69 -37.60 -7.48
N GLN A 691 -31.39 -38.88 -7.72
CA GLN A 691 -30.87 -39.35 -9.00
C GLN A 691 -31.99 -39.47 -10.05
N THR A 692 -31.75 -38.93 -11.25
CA THR A 692 -32.41 -39.37 -12.49
C THR A 692 -31.38 -40.03 -13.40
N LYS A 693 -31.76 -41.13 -14.06
CA LYS A 693 -30.90 -41.90 -14.97
C LYS A 693 -31.17 -41.49 -16.42
N SER A 694 -30.14 -41.35 -17.26
CA SER A 694 -30.26 -41.73 -18.68
C SER A 694 -28.91 -42.03 -19.37
N TYR A 695 -28.86 -43.24 -19.94
CA TYR A 695 -28.11 -43.80 -21.06
C TYR A 695 -26.87 -43.14 -21.74
N HIS A 696 -25.85 -44.00 -21.88
CA HIS A 696 -25.00 -44.30 -23.06
C HIS A 696 -24.71 -43.25 -24.15
N GLN A 697 -23.43 -43.14 -24.53
CA GLN A 697 -22.86 -44.00 -25.60
C GLN A 697 -21.32 -44.12 -25.52
N GLN A 698 -20.78 -45.12 -26.22
CA GLN A 698 -19.34 -45.43 -26.30
C GLN A 698 -18.78 -45.06 -27.68
N LYS A 699 -17.46 -44.82 -27.78
CA LYS A 699 -16.67 -45.16 -28.97
C LYS A 699 -15.23 -45.49 -28.59
N LYS A 700 -14.56 -46.30 -29.42
CA LYS A 700 -13.30 -46.99 -29.15
C LYS A 700 -12.45 -47.03 -30.44
N THR A 701 -11.16 -46.76 -30.31
CA THR A 701 -10.02 -46.94 -31.24
C THR A 701 -8.77 -46.55 -30.41
N GLU A 702 -7.68 -47.30 -30.21
CA GLU A 702 -6.99 -48.36 -30.99
C GLU A 702 -6.38 -47.82 -32.31
N ASP A 703 -5.07 -47.86 -32.57
CA ASP A 703 -3.88 -48.38 -31.82
C ASP A 703 -2.55 -47.68 -32.26
N ASP A 704 -1.39 -48.20 -31.84
CA ASP A 704 0.00 -48.06 -32.37
C ASP A 704 0.83 -46.75 -32.14
N GLU A 705 2.17 -46.76 -31.95
CA GLU A 705 3.09 -47.75 -31.31
C GLU A 705 4.50 -47.13 -31.03
N SER A 706 5.37 -47.86 -30.32
CA SER A 706 6.86 -47.75 -30.27
C SER A 706 7.58 -46.63 -29.47
N ASP A 707 7.87 -47.00 -28.22
CA ASP A 707 9.04 -46.76 -27.35
C ASP A 707 10.41 -46.29 -27.91
N ILE A 708 11.21 -45.67 -27.02
CA ILE A 708 12.53 -46.16 -26.52
C ILE A 708 13.00 -45.25 -25.36
N PHE A 709 12.94 -45.68 -24.09
CA PHE A 709 13.91 -46.48 -23.32
C PHE A 709 15.21 -45.76 -22.87
N LEU A 710 15.38 -45.59 -21.55
CA LEU A 710 16.41 -46.29 -20.76
C LEU A 710 16.23 -46.09 -19.24
N ASP A 711 16.54 -47.14 -18.46
CA ASP A 711 16.10 -47.34 -17.08
C ASP A 711 17.13 -47.01 -15.98
N ALA A 712 16.63 -47.00 -14.73
CA ALA A 712 17.42 -47.12 -13.51
C ALA A 712 17.21 -48.52 -12.84
N PRO A 713 18.26 -49.23 -12.41
CA PRO A 713 18.15 -50.49 -11.67
C PRO A 713 18.06 -50.31 -10.13
N PRO A 714 17.61 -51.33 -9.35
CA PRO A 714 16.94 -51.06 -8.07
C PRO A 714 17.51 -51.77 -6.81
N ALA A 715 17.06 -51.26 -5.65
CA ALA A 715 16.80 -51.96 -4.37
C ALA A 715 17.91 -52.73 -3.62
N GLN A 716 17.95 -52.56 -2.28
CA GLN A 716 17.36 -53.54 -1.33
C GLN A 716 17.42 -53.04 0.14
N GLN A 717 16.71 -53.73 1.05
CA GLN A 717 16.61 -53.40 2.48
C GLN A 717 17.47 -54.34 3.34
N THR A 718 18.13 -53.81 4.38
CA THR A 718 18.51 -54.60 5.57
C THR A 718 18.37 -53.77 6.86
N LYS A 719 18.12 -54.46 7.99
CA LYS A 719 18.29 -53.97 9.38
C LYS A 719 19.28 -54.91 10.08
N PRO A 720 20.05 -54.46 11.08
CA PRO A 720 19.77 -55.00 12.43
C PRO A 720 20.13 -54.12 13.65
N LYS A 721 19.30 -54.25 14.70
CA LYS A 721 19.61 -54.33 16.15
C LYS A 721 20.38 -53.20 16.89
N VAL A 722 20.15 -53.16 18.20
CA VAL A 722 20.59 -52.18 19.23
C VAL A 722 20.95 -53.02 20.48
N ASN A 723 21.97 -52.79 21.32
CA ASN A 723 22.29 -51.69 22.26
C ASN A 723 23.69 -52.02 22.89
N PRO A 724 24.22 -51.46 24.02
CA PRO A 724 24.12 -50.14 24.67
C PRO A 724 25.51 -49.51 25.04
N TYR A 725 25.50 -48.39 25.80
CA TYR A 725 26.63 -47.75 26.53
C TYR A 725 27.71 -47.05 25.66
N LYS A 726 28.25 -45.88 26.03
CA LYS A 726 28.59 -45.37 27.39
C LYS A 726 28.51 -43.82 27.44
N SER A 727 28.17 -43.24 28.59
CA SER A 727 28.21 -41.79 28.80
C SER A 727 29.55 -41.30 29.35
N LYS A 728 29.98 -40.09 28.96
CA LYS A 728 31.00 -39.29 29.65
C LYS A 728 30.44 -37.90 29.91
N LYS A 729 30.57 -37.41 31.15
CA LYS A 729 30.27 -36.03 31.52
C LYS A 729 31.50 -35.16 31.29
N TYR A 730 31.29 -33.91 30.87
CA TYR A 730 32.24 -32.81 31.05
C TYR A 730 31.54 -31.66 31.79
N PRO A 731 32.25 -30.90 32.65
CA PRO A 731 31.64 -29.93 33.57
C PRO A 731 31.40 -28.55 32.95
N ILE A 732 30.51 -27.78 33.58
CA ILE A 732 30.21 -26.38 33.25
C ILE A 732 31.15 -25.47 34.06
N PRO A 733 31.83 -24.46 33.47
CA PRO A 733 32.51 -23.41 34.21
C PRO A 733 31.51 -22.40 34.76
N GLN A 734 31.61 -22.06 36.05
CA GLN A 734 30.83 -20.97 36.65
C GLN A 734 31.55 -19.63 36.41
N GLN A 735 30.86 -18.62 35.87
CA GLN A 735 31.36 -17.25 35.87
C GLN A 735 31.16 -16.62 37.25
N LYS A 736 32.23 -16.01 37.79
CA LYS A 736 32.18 -15.24 39.05
C LYS A 736 31.66 -13.83 38.81
N THR A 737 30.95 -13.31 39.81
CA THR A 737 30.68 -11.88 39.97
C THR A 737 31.93 -11.13 40.44
N SER A 738 32.07 -9.87 40.04
CA SER A 738 33.06 -8.90 40.55
C SER A 738 32.38 -7.57 40.86
N THR A 739 32.70 -6.97 42.00
CA THR A 739 32.15 -5.68 42.48
C THR A 739 33.14 -4.52 42.30
N GLU A 740 32.60 -3.30 42.42
CA GLU A 740 33.25 -2.05 42.89
C GLU A 740 34.59 -1.60 42.25
N ILE A 741 34.51 -0.45 41.55
CA ILE A 741 35.53 0.61 41.58
C ILE A 741 34.76 1.95 41.66
N ASP A 742 35.21 2.87 42.51
CA ASP A 742 34.66 4.23 42.71
C ASP A 742 35.48 5.29 41.93
N PRO A 743 35.04 6.56 41.80
CA PRO A 743 35.50 7.48 40.75
C PRO A 743 36.67 8.40 41.14
N GLU A 744 37.39 8.94 40.14
CA GLU A 744 37.54 10.41 39.97
C GLU A 744 38.26 10.86 38.66
N MET A 745 37.82 12.02 38.15
CA MET A 745 38.60 13.16 37.60
C MET A 745 39.47 13.12 36.31
N ILE A 746 39.20 14.16 35.47
CA ILE A 746 40.14 15.08 34.77
C ILE A 746 40.64 14.79 33.32
N GLU A 747 40.39 15.81 32.47
CA GLU A 747 41.06 16.25 31.21
C GLU A 747 41.22 15.30 30.00
N VAL A 748 41.44 15.76 28.75
CA VAL A 748 40.90 16.86 27.87
C VAL A 748 41.71 16.83 26.56
N ASP A 749 41.11 17.27 25.43
CA ASP A 749 41.69 17.38 24.07
C ASP A 749 42.14 16.04 23.40
N PHE A 750 42.07 15.84 22.07
CA PHE A 750 41.65 16.69 20.94
C PHE A 750 40.60 15.97 20.07
#